data_AF-A0A7K0VN69-F1
#
_entry.id   AF-A0A7K0VN69-F1
#
_cell.length_a   1.000
_cell.length_b   1.000
_cell.length_c   1.000
_cell.angle_alpha   90.00
_cell.angle_beta   90.00
_cell.angle_gamma   90.00
#
_symmetry.space_group_name_H-M   'P 1'
#
loop_
_entity.id
_entity.type
_entity.pdbx_description
1 polymer ?
#
loop_
_entity_poly.entity_id
_entity_poly.type
_entity_poly.pdbx_seq_one_letter_code
_entity_poly.pdbx_strand_id
1 'polypeptide(L)'
;MLVLVLTAGLLPFAAQPANAVTPGTQLDLTGALSPPANLSTSGDFATDTFSDPWDFSNAEDIIPIVGAGVANADAVDLSGGVLTAATRNYAELRLLMNWSQTSPVLPWGHDGWKRPIDGGRYTQMTMRIRAEANMSFAIRWWNAAGQEGLIGFDLLATPGFQTVHFDLTNRSNYKAAGAAAVWGGHIVRFELFRGIALAGGDPAINVQLDWARLHRADASQTPPAGVPLPVVITPNEEGGADYATVERGNPWDFAGMDDVNLTNDVAFLSTASGDLTGASVANDPFIGLALGPPLNTDRYHRLTVDVCYNGGFSLGGGAGQGMVGRMAWMPAGTWTETQDFIVFPGCHRMSIDMSTTPPGAIHDQNSSIVSGWRGQRPTRLRFDLNEDPGARAFTLREIRLADDAAFSSSYPITFADAAGAANTKADIYVTTTRGSYSGTQIASNISVVGGVNTFNWNGTDVAGSAMANGTYWVYIVMHNTSGSGVGYASGPLREEKPVPPTPSYFVPLTPSRLLDTRTGEGGNIVPLNTGVFTELNVAGVGGVPATGVTAVVMNVTVTEPTWFGFITAWPSGEPQPLVSNLNFVPGQTVPNLVTVKLGANGKVNLFNSIGSTHLIADVAGYYTASPPPSGGRFTAVTPARLLDTRDGTGTGGSTAPIAQAGSINLSVTGVGAVPSTGVSGVALNVTVDQPTGTGFLTVWPAGEARPNASTHNYVPGLTVANLVVSKVGANGQVSIFNSAGSSHVVADVIGYFSARGGAFVPVAPQRLVDTRDGTGVRPGGIGQGQSLGLPMTTNSPVPSGATAVIVNVTSVNSSAPSFVTVWPTGSPMPLASTLNPVIGRPVPNQAYLRLGPDGSLQAYNNAGDTDLIVDVFGYVL
;
A
#
# COMPACT_ATOMS: atom_id res chain seq x y z
N MET A 1 7.78 4.58 -81.69
CA MET A 1 9.07 5.13 -81.22
C MET A 1 8.76 6.00 -80.00
N LEU A 2 9.31 5.64 -78.82
CA LEU A 2 9.56 6.40 -77.57
C LEU A 2 8.52 7.46 -77.12
N VAL A 3 7.85 7.41 -75.95
CA VAL A 3 8.28 7.35 -74.53
C VAL A 3 9.27 8.44 -74.11
N LEU A 4 8.79 9.46 -73.34
CA LEU A 4 9.22 9.90 -71.98
C LEU A 4 8.52 11.26 -71.64
N VAL A 5 7.62 11.33 -70.65
CA VAL A 5 7.74 11.84 -69.23
C VAL A 5 7.85 13.37 -69.06
N LEU A 6 6.93 13.99 -68.29
CA LEU A 6 7.18 14.63 -66.98
C LEU A 6 5.91 15.23 -66.32
N THR A 7 5.63 14.73 -65.11
CA THR A 7 5.21 15.39 -63.84
C THR A 7 4.09 16.46 -63.77
N ALA A 8 3.10 16.19 -62.92
CA ALA A 8 2.45 17.09 -61.93
C ALA A 8 1.40 16.25 -61.15
N GLY A 9 1.16 16.32 -59.84
CA GLY A 9 1.69 17.07 -58.70
C GLY A 9 0.85 16.60 -57.50
N LEU A 10 1.52 16.15 -56.44
CA LEU A 10 0.90 15.68 -55.19
C LEU A 10 0.28 16.86 -54.43
N LEU A 11 -0.97 16.72 -53.99
CA LEU A 11 -1.57 17.61 -52.99
C LEU A 11 -1.25 17.11 -51.57
N PRO A 12 -0.93 17.99 -50.62
CA PRO A 12 -0.37 17.63 -49.32
C PRO A 12 -1.43 17.18 -48.31
N PHE A 13 -1.06 16.21 -47.47
CA PHE A 13 -1.74 15.84 -46.25
C PHE A 13 -1.66 16.99 -45.24
N ALA A 14 -2.80 17.50 -44.78
CA ALA A 14 -2.84 18.48 -43.69
C ALA A 14 -2.72 17.75 -42.34
N ALA A 15 -1.61 17.98 -41.64
CA ALA A 15 -1.39 17.52 -40.27
C ALA A 15 -2.26 18.34 -39.29
N GLN A 16 -2.91 17.67 -38.33
CA GLN A 16 -3.38 18.34 -37.11
C GLN A 16 -2.17 18.64 -36.20
N PRO A 17 -2.12 19.80 -35.53
CA PRO A 17 -1.03 20.13 -34.62
C PRO A 17 -1.06 19.23 -33.38
N ALA A 18 0.07 18.60 -33.09
CA ALA A 18 0.31 17.90 -31.82
C ALA A 18 0.40 18.92 -30.69
N ASN A 19 -0.51 18.84 -29.71
CA ASN A 19 -0.36 19.55 -28.45
C ASN A 19 0.79 18.88 -27.66
N ALA A 20 1.83 19.66 -27.36
CA ALA A 20 2.91 19.23 -26.49
C ALA A 20 2.37 19.03 -25.06
N VAL A 21 2.48 17.79 -24.55
CA VAL A 21 2.13 17.45 -23.16
C VAL A 21 3.37 17.68 -22.28
N THR A 22 3.20 18.48 -21.23
CA THR A 22 4.15 18.63 -20.13
C THR A 22 4.29 17.33 -19.33
N PRO A 23 5.51 16.93 -18.90
CA PRO A 23 5.71 15.68 -18.14
C PRO A 23 5.22 15.84 -16.71
N GLY A 24 3.96 15.46 -16.46
CA GLY A 24 3.39 15.29 -15.13
C GLY A 24 3.26 13.80 -14.82
N THR A 25 3.88 13.35 -13.73
CA THR A 25 3.69 12.03 -13.08
C THR A 25 3.63 10.83 -14.03
N GLN A 26 4.80 10.45 -14.51
CA GLN A 26 5.04 9.24 -15.29
C GLN A 26 4.54 8.02 -14.51
N LEU A 27 3.48 7.36 -15.03
CA LEU A 27 3.17 5.97 -14.68
C LEU A 27 4.45 5.14 -14.85
N ASP A 28 4.69 4.24 -13.90
CA ASP A 28 5.85 3.36 -13.90
C ASP A 28 5.84 2.44 -15.13
N LEU A 29 6.53 2.88 -16.19
CA LEU A 29 6.72 2.16 -17.47
C LEU A 29 7.71 0.99 -17.35
N THR A 30 8.18 0.63 -16.16
CA THR A 30 9.29 -0.33 -15.99
C THR A 30 8.92 -1.80 -16.22
N GLY A 31 7.64 -2.14 -16.42
CA GLY A 31 7.21 -3.52 -16.61
C GLY A 31 7.29 -4.01 -18.06
N ALA A 32 8.45 -4.44 -18.54
CA ALA A 32 8.50 -5.29 -19.72
C ALA A 32 7.84 -6.64 -19.39
N LEU A 33 6.58 -6.85 -19.75
CA LEU A 33 5.80 -8.06 -19.42
C LEU A 33 6.01 -9.22 -20.41
N SER A 34 7.08 -9.18 -21.20
CA SER A 34 7.34 -10.20 -22.21
C SER A 34 8.36 -11.23 -21.70
N PRO A 35 8.02 -12.54 -21.62
CA PRO A 35 8.91 -13.59 -21.12
C PRO A 35 10.08 -13.79 -22.07
N PRO A 36 11.34 -14.00 -21.67
CA PRO A 36 12.44 -14.35 -22.56
C PRO A 36 12.11 -15.45 -23.59
N ALA A 37 12.75 -15.43 -24.76
CA ALA A 37 12.40 -16.33 -25.88
C ALA A 37 12.50 -17.83 -25.53
N ASN A 38 13.36 -18.21 -24.59
CA ASN A 38 13.50 -19.57 -24.11
C ASN A 38 12.35 -20.05 -23.21
N LEU A 39 11.52 -19.13 -22.69
CA LEU A 39 10.36 -19.48 -21.88
C LEU A 39 9.07 -19.55 -22.71
N SER A 40 8.99 -18.81 -23.83
CA SER A 40 7.81 -18.79 -24.72
C SER A 40 8.18 -19.13 -26.16
N THR A 41 7.74 -20.31 -26.62
CA THR A 41 7.89 -20.75 -28.02
C THR A 41 6.77 -20.26 -28.92
N SER A 42 5.63 -19.80 -28.38
CA SER A 42 4.62 -19.10 -29.18
C SER A 42 5.25 -17.84 -29.78
N GLY A 43 5.78 -16.96 -28.94
CA GLY A 43 6.59 -15.82 -29.33
C GLY A 43 5.85 -14.67 -30.02
N ASP A 44 4.58 -14.48 -29.68
CA ASP A 44 3.80 -13.28 -30.02
C ASP A 44 3.36 -12.48 -28.79
N PHE A 45 3.23 -11.18 -28.98
CA PHE A 45 3.00 -10.19 -27.94
C PHE A 45 1.71 -10.43 -27.16
N ALA A 46 0.60 -10.71 -27.84
CA ALA A 46 -0.70 -10.83 -27.21
C ALA A 46 -0.73 -12.04 -26.27
N THR A 47 -0.26 -13.20 -26.77
CA THR A 47 -0.07 -14.41 -25.96
C THR A 47 0.87 -14.17 -24.78
N ASP A 48 2.05 -13.59 -25.05
CA ASP A 48 3.10 -13.38 -24.05
C ASP A 48 2.67 -12.42 -22.92
N THR A 49 1.81 -11.45 -23.23
CA THR A 49 1.52 -10.30 -22.36
C THR A 49 0.15 -10.40 -21.68
N PHE A 50 -0.85 -10.92 -22.39
CA PHE A 50 -2.23 -11.04 -21.92
C PHE A 50 -2.66 -12.50 -21.70
N SER A 51 -1.85 -13.47 -22.15
CA SER A 51 -2.25 -14.89 -22.18
C SER A 51 -3.51 -15.12 -23.03
N ASP A 52 -3.74 -14.21 -23.98
CA ASP A 52 -4.88 -14.16 -24.87
C ASP A 52 -4.36 -13.74 -26.27
N PRO A 53 -4.27 -14.67 -27.23
CA PRO A 53 -3.84 -14.34 -28.59
C PRO A 53 -4.92 -13.53 -29.32
N TRP A 54 -4.53 -12.60 -30.20
CA TRP A 54 -5.49 -11.90 -31.08
C TRP A 54 -6.07 -12.83 -32.17
N ASP A 55 -6.94 -13.74 -31.75
CA ASP A 55 -7.64 -14.73 -32.57
C ASP A 55 -9.14 -14.44 -32.70
N PHE A 56 -9.59 -13.32 -32.12
CA PHE A 56 -10.94 -12.78 -32.18
C PHE A 56 -12.00 -13.78 -31.71
N SER A 57 -11.61 -14.69 -30.81
CA SER A 57 -12.51 -15.60 -30.12
C SER A 57 -13.32 -14.88 -29.03
N ASN A 58 -12.86 -13.71 -28.59
CA ASN A 58 -13.48 -12.87 -27.59
C ASN A 58 -13.46 -11.37 -27.99
N ALA A 59 -14.12 -10.54 -27.19
CA ALA A 59 -14.26 -9.11 -27.48
C ALA A 59 -13.18 -8.25 -26.81
N GLU A 60 -12.25 -8.84 -26.07
CA GLU A 60 -11.10 -8.17 -25.45
C GLU A 60 -9.94 -8.01 -26.46
N ASP A 61 -9.89 -8.86 -27.48
CA ASP A 61 -8.95 -8.78 -28.63
C ASP A 61 -9.05 -7.46 -29.42
N ILE A 62 -10.20 -6.80 -29.35
CA ILE A 62 -10.40 -5.47 -29.92
C ILE A 62 -11.20 -4.63 -28.93
N ILE A 63 -10.83 -3.38 -28.71
CA ILE A 63 -11.58 -2.58 -27.73
C ILE A 63 -13.01 -2.35 -28.26
N PRO A 64 -14.07 -2.84 -27.57
CA PRO A 64 -15.42 -2.92 -28.12
C PRO A 64 -16.15 -1.56 -28.20
N ILE A 65 -15.50 -0.48 -27.74
CA ILE A 65 -16.04 0.86 -27.78
C ILE A 65 -16.01 1.37 -29.23
N VAL A 66 -17.18 1.49 -29.88
CA VAL A 66 -17.38 1.91 -31.29
C VAL A 66 -16.97 3.39 -31.57
N GLY A 67 -16.27 4.03 -30.65
CA GLY A 67 -15.56 5.30 -30.84
C GLY A 67 -14.11 5.31 -30.34
N ALA A 68 -13.65 4.25 -29.68
CA ALA A 68 -12.33 4.17 -29.06
C ALA A 68 -11.51 2.93 -29.49
N GLY A 69 -12.13 1.81 -29.88
CA GLY A 69 -11.41 0.66 -30.43
C GLY A 69 -11.76 0.32 -31.87
N VAL A 70 -12.98 0.66 -32.31
CA VAL A 70 -13.33 0.72 -33.73
C VAL A 70 -13.94 2.08 -34.06
N ALA A 71 -13.14 2.99 -34.62
CA ALA A 71 -13.61 4.30 -35.06
C ALA A 71 -14.00 4.26 -36.55
N ASN A 72 -14.96 5.09 -36.96
CA ASN A 72 -15.44 5.21 -38.35
C ASN A 72 -15.81 3.86 -38.99
N ALA A 73 -16.57 3.02 -38.28
CA ALA A 73 -17.22 1.83 -38.86
C ALA A 73 -18.72 1.91 -38.65
N ASP A 74 -19.49 1.42 -39.63
CA ASP A 74 -20.95 1.39 -39.54
C ASP A 74 -21.45 0.27 -38.62
N ALA A 75 -20.69 -0.84 -38.53
CA ALA A 75 -21.01 -2.00 -37.71
C ALA A 75 -19.73 -2.81 -37.41
N VAL A 76 -19.73 -3.52 -36.28
CA VAL A 76 -18.69 -4.48 -35.89
C VAL A 76 -19.38 -5.71 -35.32
N ASP A 77 -18.96 -6.89 -35.77
CA ASP A 77 -19.43 -8.19 -35.31
C ASP A 77 -18.24 -9.10 -34.99
N LEU A 78 -18.37 -9.92 -33.96
CA LEU A 78 -17.40 -10.93 -33.54
C LEU A 78 -18.15 -12.25 -33.47
N SER A 79 -17.94 -13.12 -34.45
CA SER A 79 -18.64 -14.39 -34.54
C SER A 79 -17.72 -15.51 -35.05
N GLY A 80 -17.67 -16.61 -34.30
CA GLY A 80 -16.92 -17.81 -34.67
C GLY A 80 -15.40 -17.62 -34.79
N GLY A 81 -14.80 -16.73 -33.99
CA GLY A 81 -13.36 -16.43 -34.07
C GLY A 81 -13.00 -15.48 -35.22
N VAL A 82 -13.99 -14.73 -35.74
CA VAL A 82 -13.77 -13.78 -36.84
C VAL A 82 -14.37 -12.43 -36.46
N LEU A 83 -13.52 -11.41 -36.44
CA LEU A 83 -13.91 -10.01 -36.36
C LEU A 83 -14.33 -9.54 -37.75
N THR A 84 -15.58 -9.07 -37.91
CA THR A 84 -16.09 -8.44 -39.13
C THR A 84 -16.44 -6.99 -38.85
N ALA A 85 -15.77 -6.05 -39.53
CA ALA A 85 -16.02 -4.62 -39.39
C ALA A 85 -16.44 -3.99 -40.72
N ALA A 86 -17.61 -3.34 -40.75
CA ALA A 86 -18.09 -2.54 -41.88
C ALA A 86 -17.41 -1.17 -41.87
N THR A 87 -16.15 -1.14 -42.30
CA THR A 87 -15.27 0.03 -42.21
C THR A 87 -15.70 1.17 -43.14
N ARG A 88 -15.49 2.43 -42.75
CA ARG A 88 -15.48 3.63 -43.62
C ARG A 88 -14.05 4.12 -43.83
N ASN A 89 -13.86 5.17 -44.62
CA ASN A 89 -12.58 5.86 -44.74
C ASN A 89 -12.14 6.33 -43.34
N TYR A 90 -10.83 6.20 -43.05
CA TYR A 90 -10.26 6.50 -41.73
C TYR A 90 -10.76 5.59 -40.61
N ALA A 91 -11.27 4.40 -40.93
CA ALA A 91 -11.59 3.42 -39.90
C ALA A 91 -10.32 2.97 -39.17
N GLU A 92 -10.40 2.88 -37.84
CA GLU A 92 -9.31 2.42 -36.97
C GLU A 92 -9.78 1.15 -36.27
N LEU A 93 -9.03 0.06 -36.35
CA LEU A 93 -9.22 -1.19 -35.60
C LEU A 93 -8.04 -1.31 -34.62
N ARG A 94 -8.25 -0.93 -33.37
CA ARG A 94 -7.18 -0.81 -32.37
C ARG A 94 -7.01 -2.11 -31.59
N LEU A 95 -5.82 -2.70 -31.68
CA LEU A 95 -5.43 -3.93 -30.97
C LEU A 95 -4.72 -3.63 -29.63
N LEU A 96 -4.10 -2.45 -29.53
CA LEU A 96 -3.56 -1.89 -28.28
C LEU A 96 -3.87 -0.38 -28.25
N MET A 97 -4.37 0.13 -27.13
CA MET A 97 -4.73 1.55 -27.00
C MET A 97 -3.95 2.23 -25.89
N ASN A 98 -3.74 3.54 -26.02
CA ASN A 98 -3.23 4.38 -24.96
C ASN A 98 -4.33 5.32 -24.46
N TRP A 99 -4.78 5.14 -23.22
CA TRP A 99 -5.65 6.12 -22.57
C TRP A 99 -4.80 7.36 -22.21
N SER A 100 -5.29 8.57 -22.50
CA SER A 100 -4.53 9.80 -22.20
C SER A 100 -4.38 9.99 -20.68
N GLN A 101 -3.20 10.35 -20.19
CA GLN A 101 -2.99 10.74 -18.77
C GLN A 101 -3.73 12.02 -18.38
N THR A 102 -4.16 12.83 -19.36
CA THR A 102 -4.95 14.05 -19.14
C THR A 102 -6.46 13.83 -19.29
N SER A 103 -6.88 12.62 -19.62
CA SER A 103 -8.29 12.23 -19.65
C SER A 103 -8.58 11.42 -18.38
N PRO A 104 -9.61 11.78 -17.60
CA PRO A 104 -9.87 11.30 -16.24
C PRO A 104 -10.36 9.85 -16.16
N VAL A 105 -9.94 8.97 -17.05
CA VAL A 105 -10.49 7.60 -17.16
C VAL A 105 -9.48 6.57 -16.69
N LEU A 106 -9.86 5.76 -15.70
CA LEU A 106 -9.06 4.61 -15.29
C LEU A 106 -8.97 3.55 -16.42
N PRO A 107 -7.79 3.00 -16.75
CA PRO A 107 -7.62 2.22 -17.98
C PRO A 107 -8.26 0.82 -17.92
N TRP A 108 -8.96 0.44 -19.00
CA TRP A 108 -9.60 -0.88 -19.22
C TRP A 108 -8.92 -1.65 -20.38
N GLY A 109 -8.93 -3.00 -20.31
CA GLY A 109 -8.49 -3.90 -21.38
C GLY A 109 -7.01 -3.83 -21.75
N HIS A 110 -6.70 -3.96 -23.05
CA HIS A 110 -5.36 -3.87 -23.62
C HIS A 110 -4.85 -2.41 -23.65
N ASP A 111 -4.45 -1.91 -22.47
CA ASP A 111 -3.84 -0.59 -22.30
C ASP A 111 -2.31 -0.65 -22.45
N GLY A 112 -1.80 0.01 -23.49
CA GLY A 112 -0.38 0.07 -23.79
C GLY A 112 0.44 0.95 -22.85
N TRP A 113 -0.17 1.77 -21.98
CA TRP A 113 0.57 2.39 -20.88
C TRP A 113 0.86 1.41 -19.75
N LYS A 114 -0.07 0.47 -19.47
CA LYS A 114 0.12 -0.61 -18.52
C LYS A 114 0.99 -1.73 -19.08
N ARG A 115 0.82 -2.06 -20.38
CA ARG A 115 1.48 -3.19 -21.05
C ARG A 115 1.99 -2.79 -22.46
N PRO A 116 3.06 -1.98 -22.56
CA PRO A 116 3.57 -1.55 -23.86
C PRO A 116 4.17 -2.71 -24.65
N ILE A 117 4.08 -2.66 -25.98
CA ILE A 117 4.84 -3.56 -26.85
C ILE A 117 6.31 -3.14 -26.80
N ASP A 118 7.20 -4.10 -26.60
CA ASP A 118 8.64 -3.94 -26.88
C ASP A 118 8.88 -4.09 -28.39
N GLY A 119 8.95 -2.94 -29.09
CA GLY A 119 9.18 -2.91 -30.53
C GLY A 119 10.58 -3.37 -30.95
N GLY A 120 11.55 -3.44 -30.02
CA GLY A 120 12.86 -4.05 -30.28
C GLY A 120 12.79 -5.58 -30.32
N ARG A 121 11.77 -6.15 -29.69
CA ARG A 121 11.57 -7.59 -29.55
C ARG A 121 10.58 -8.15 -30.56
N TYR A 122 9.41 -7.54 -30.69
CA TYR A 122 8.38 -7.98 -31.64
C TYR A 122 8.49 -7.16 -32.91
N THR A 123 9.10 -7.75 -33.93
CA THR A 123 9.52 -7.05 -35.15
C THR A 123 8.73 -7.45 -36.39
N GLN A 124 7.92 -8.49 -36.30
CA GLN A 124 7.16 -9.04 -37.43
C GLN A 124 5.66 -8.98 -37.13
N MET A 125 4.85 -8.64 -38.12
CA MET A 125 3.40 -8.80 -38.04
C MET A 125 2.92 -9.75 -39.14
N THR A 126 2.13 -10.75 -38.75
CA THR A 126 1.39 -11.60 -39.68
C THR A 126 -0.10 -11.53 -39.33
N MET A 127 -0.97 -11.48 -40.32
CA MET A 127 -2.42 -11.55 -40.06
C MET A 127 -3.16 -12.27 -41.18
N ARG A 128 -4.24 -12.96 -40.82
CA ARG A 128 -5.17 -13.60 -41.74
C ARG A 128 -6.42 -12.73 -41.88
N ILE A 129 -6.53 -12.09 -43.03
CA ILE A 129 -7.47 -10.99 -43.29
C ILE A 129 -8.23 -11.21 -44.61
N ARG A 130 -9.43 -10.64 -44.73
CA ARG A 130 -10.23 -10.60 -45.96
C ARG A 130 -10.89 -9.24 -46.09
N ALA A 131 -11.04 -8.75 -47.32
CA ALA A 131 -11.85 -7.59 -47.63
C ALA A 131 -12.75 -7.85 -48.85
N GLU A 132 -13.92 -7.23 -48.88
CA GLU A 132 -14.89 -7.37 -49.96
C GLU A 132 -14.58 -6.49 -51.19
N ALA A 133 -13.73 -5.48 -51.03
CA ALA A 133 -13.31 -4.60 -52.11
C ALA A 133 -11.84 -4.16 -51.93
N ASN A 134 -11.18 -3.81 -53.04
CA ASN A 134 -9.81 -3.30 -53.03
C ASN A 134 -9.74 -1.98 -52.24
N MET A 135 -8.82 -1.90 -51.29
CA MET A 135 -8.64 -0.70 -50.47
C MET A 135 -7.19 -0.51 -50.03
N SER A 136 -6.83 0.73 -49.71
CA SER A 136 -5.57 1.02 -49.03
C SER A 136 -5.74 0.87 -47.52
N PHE A 137 -4.77 0.22 -46.89
CA PHE A 137 -4.74 -0.06 -45.45
C PHE A 137 -3.36 0.26 -44.87
N ALA A 138 -3.26 0.36 -43.56
CA ALA A 138 -2.01 0.62 -42.88
C ALA A 138 -1.95 -0.07 -41.53
N ILE A 139 -0.73 -0.42 -41.13
CA ILE A 139 -0.38 -0.68 -39.73
C ILE A 139 0.10 0.65 -39.16
N ARG A 140 -0.52 1.12 -38.07
CA ARG A 140 -0.19 2.39 -37.39
C ARG A 140 0.18 2.14 -35.93
N TRP A 141 1.05 2.98 -35.38
CA TRP A 141 1.46 2.90 -33.98
C TRP A 141 1.90 4.24 -33.40
N TRP A 142 1.89 4.32 -32.07
CA TRP A 142 2.45 5.44 -31.31
C TRP A 142 3.44 4.95 -30.26
N ASN A 143 4.59 5.61 -30.19
CA ASN A 143 5.55 5.36 -29.11
C ASN A 143 5.17 6.14 -27.83
N ALA A 144 5.84 5.82 -26.72
CA ALA A 144 5.62 6.50 -25.44
C ALA A 144 5.91 8.02 -25.47
N ALA A 145 6.57 8.54 -26.51
CA ALA A 145 6.77 9.99 -26.72
C ALA A 145 5.61 10.64 -27.50
N GLY A 146 4.56 9.90 -27.82
CA GLY A 146 3.40 10.38 -28.57
C GLY A 146 3.63 10.51 -30.07
N GLN A 147 4.76 10.01 -30.59
CA GLN A 147 5.09 10.08 -32.02
C GLN A 147 4.41 8.95 -32.78
N GLU A 148 3.81 9.28 -33.92
CA GLU A 148 3.15 8.31 -34.81
C GLU A 148 4.11 7.71 -35.85
N GLY A 149 3.94 6.42 -36.14
CA GLY A 149 4.53 5.72 -37.28
C GLY A 149 3.48 4.90 -38.06
N LEU A 150 3.72 4.67 -39.36
CA LEU A 150 2.83 3.86 -40.20
C LEU A 150 3.53 3.11 -41.35
N ILE A 151 3.00 1.94 -41.70
CA ILE A 151 3.34 1.16 -42.90
C ILE A 151 2.06 0.94 -43.71
N GLY A 152 2.02 1.49 -44.92
CA GLY A 152 0.86 1.40 -45.81
C GLY A 152 0.98 0.25 -46.80
N PHE A 153 -0.13 -0.44 -47.10
CA PHE A 153 -0.21 -1.50 -48.09
C PHE A 153 -1.60 -1.53 -48.75
N ASP A 154 -1.71 -2.20 -49.89
CA ASP A 154 -2.98 -2.40 -50.57
C ASP A 154 -3.56 -3.78 -50.19
N LEU A 155 -4.81 -3.79 -49.75
CA LEU A 155 -5.57 -5.00 -49.45
C LEU A 155 -6.51 -5.28 -50.62
N LEU A 156 -6.25 -6.36 -51.34
CA LEU A 156 -7.01 -6.76 -52.52
C LEU A 156 -8.22 -7.61 -52.13
N ALA A 157 -9.32 -7.43 -52.86
CA ALA A 157 -10.54 -8.21 -52.71
C ALA A 157 -10.30 -9.66 -53.14
N THR A 158 -10.66 -10.60 -52.27
CA THR A 158 -10.48 -12.04 -52.51
C THR A 158 -11.72 -12.84 -52.11
N PRO A 159 -12.02 -13.98 -52.78
CA PRO A 159 -13.13 -14.86 -52.39
C PRO A 159 -12.98 -15.47 -50.98
N GLY A 160 -11.75 -15.59 -50.47
CA GLY A 160 -11.45 -16.13 -49.13
C GLY A 160 -10.34 -15.35 -48.41
N PHE A 161 -9.97 -15.80 -47.21
CA PHE A 161 -8.90 -15.19 -46.42
C PHE A 161 -7.53 -15.28 -47.10
N GLN A 162 -6.75 -14.22 -46.96
CA GLN A 162 -5.34 -14.17 -47.32
C GLN A 162 -4.48 -13.96 -46.08
N THR A 163 -3.26 -14.48 -46.08
CA THR A 163 -2.27 -14.23 -45.02
C THR A 163 -1.27 -13.21 -45.52
N VAL A 164 -1.07 -12.13 -44.77
CA VAL A 164 -0.17 -11.03 -45.10
C VAL A 164 0.89 -10.88 -44.03
N HIS A 165 2.11 -10.50 -44.45
CA HIS A 165 3.30 -10.47 -43.62
C HIS A 165 4.03 -9.14 -43.75
N PHE A 166 4.49 -8.61 -42.62
CA PHE A 166 5.18 -7.32 -42.54
C PHE A 166 6.40 -7.41 -41.63
N ASP A 167 7.54 -6.99 -42.17
CA ASP A 167 8.71 -6.63 -41.36
C ASP A 167 8.58 -5.17 -40.93
N LEU A 168 8.28 -4.95 -39.65
CA LEU A 168 8.03 -3.62 -39.10
C LEU A 168 9.32 -2.80 -38.98
N THR A 169 10.48 -3.44 -39.03
CA THR A 169 11.80 -2.78 -38.98
C THR A 169 12.25 -2.25 -40.34
N ASN A 170 11.62 -2.71 -41.42
CA ASN A 170 12.02 -2.32 -42.78
C ASN A 170 11.54 -0.91 -43.13
N ARG A 171 12.47 0.05 -43.04
CA ARG A 171 12.24 1.48 -43.29
C ARG A 171 11.81 1.82 -44.72
N SER A 172 12.06 0.97 -45.72
CA SER A 172 11.60 1.24 -47.09
C SER A 172 10.08 1.21 -47.22
N ASN A 173 9.39 0.58 -46.28
CA ASN A 173 7.93 0.40 -46.30
C ASN A 173 7.17 1.54 -45.63
N TYR A 174 7.88 2.52 -45.07
CA TYR A 174 7.31 3.64 -44.34
C TYR A 174 6.86 4.71 -45.32
N LYS A 175 5.61 5.18 -45.21
CA LYS A 175 5.15 6.32 -46.02
C LYS A 175 5.50 7.64 -45.33
N ALA A 176 6.33 8.46 -45.98
CA ALA A 176 6.74 9.76 -45.47
C ALA A 176 5.80 10.89 -45.91
N ALA A 177 4.88 11.27 -45.02
CA ALA A 177 4.38 12.63 -44.87
C ALA A 177 3.75 12.77 -43.47
N GLY A 178 4.55 13.11 -42.45
CA GLY A 178 4.09 13.39 -41.08
C GLY A 178 4.41 12.32 -40.01
N ALA A 179 4.81 11.11 -40.40
CA ALA A 179 5.22 10.06 -39.45
C ALA A 179 6.64 10.33 -38.90
N ALA A 180 6.78 10.40 -37.57
CA ALA A 180 8.05 10.68 -36.89
C ALA A 180 8.63 9.47 -36.14
N ALA A 181 7.81 8.46 -35.79
CA ALA A 181 8.25 7.28 -35.06
C ALA A 181 8.72 6.17 -36.01
N VAL A 182 9.95 5.70 -35.80
CA VAL A 182 10.43 4.41 -36.34
C VAL A 182 9.99 3.29 -35.39
N TRP A 183 9.65 2.11 -35.90
CA TRP A 183 9.34 0.95 -35.07
C TRP A 183 10.51 0.63 -34.13
N GLY A 184 10.24 0.58 -32.83
CA GLY A 184 11.23 0.37 -31.79
C GLY A 184 10.86 1.07 -30.48
N GLY A 185 11.51 0.68 -29.38
CA GLY A 185 11.20 1.17 -28.04
C GLY A 185 9.81 0.71 -27.57
N HIS A 186 9.23 1.43 -26.61
CA HIS A 186 7.90 1.15 -26.07
C HIS A 186 6.81 1.72 -26.97
N ILE A 187 6.00 0.84 -27.55
CA ILE A 187 4.81 1.21 -28.32
C ILE A 187 3.59 1.10 -27.40
N VAL A 188 2.84 2.19 -27.28
CA VAL A 188 1.71 2.34 -26.35
C VAL A 188 0.35 2.31 -27.04
N ARG A 189 0.32 2.41 -28.37
CA ARG A 189 -0.88 2.21 -29.20
C ARG A 189 -0.51 1.51 -30.50
N PHE A 190 -1.31 0.55 -30.91
CA PHE A 190 -1.09 -0.26 -32.10
C PHE A 190 -2.43 -0.60 -32.77
N GLU A 191 -2.54 -0.33 -34.07
CA GLU A 191 -3.80 -0.45 -34.78
C GLU A 191 -3.65 -0.76 -36.27
N LEU A 192 -4.75 -1.23 -36.83
CA LEU A 192 -5.00 -1.40 -38.24
C LEU A 192 -5.89 -0.25 -38.74
N PHE A 193 -5.54 0.38 -39.86
CA PHE A 193 -6.17 1.62 -40.31
C PHE A 193 -6.55 1.58 -41.79
N ARG A 194 -7.79 1.95 -42.10
CA ARG A 194 -8.27 2.10 -43.47
C ARG A 194 -7.98 3.50 -44.03
N GLY A 195 -7.29 3.54 -45.17
CA GLY A 195 -7.07 4.76 -45.96
C GLY A 195 -8.28 5.18 -46.82
N ILE A 196 -8.06 6.18 -47.68
CA ILE A 196 -9.10 6.71 -48.59
C ILE A 196 -9.30 5.78 -49.79
N ALA A 197 -10.54 5.54 -50.20
CA ALA A 197 -10.86 4.78 -51.42
C ALA A 197 -10.31 5.46 -52.70
N LEU A 198 -9.54 4.71 -53.51
CA LEU A 198 -8.86 5.21 -54.71
C LEU A 198 -9.81 5.70 -55.83
N ALA A 199 -11.09 5.33 -55.79
CA ALA A 199 -12.08 5.62 -56.84
C ALA A 199 -13.05 6.78 -56.51
N GLY A 200 -12.91 7.44 -55.35
CA GLY A 200 -13.84 8.45 -54.86
C GLY A 200 -15.09 7.87 -54.20
N GLY A 201 -15.48 8.42 -53.04
CA GLY A 201 -16.60 7.95 -52.20
C GLY A 201 -16.14 7.37 -50.85
N ASP A 202 -17.11 7.09 -49.97
CA ASP A 202 -16.90 6.48 -48.66
C ASP A 202 -17.92 5.35 -48.38
N PRO A 203 -17.92 4.27 -49.19
CA PRO A 203 -18.79 3.14 -48.92
C PRO A 203 -18.30 2.36 -47.70
N ALA A 204 -19.24 1.80 -46.94
CA ALA A 204 -18.93 0.78 -45.96
C ALA A 204 -18.39 -0.46 -46.68
N ILE A 205 -17.23 -0.97 -46.25
CA ILE A 205 -16.63 -2.18 -46.81
C ILE A 205 -16.31 -3.11 -45.65
N ASN A 206 -16.79 -4.35 -45.73
CA ASN A 206 -16.48 -5.35 -44.71
C ASN A 206 -15.01 -5.77 -44.80
N VAL A 207 -14.33 -5.64 -43.67
CA VAL A 207 -13.01 -6.21 -43.42
C VAL A 207 -13.20 -7.30 -42.38
N GLN A 208 -12.68 -8.49 -42.66
CA GLN A 208 -12.74 -9.63 -41.75
C GLN A 208 -11.33 -10.02 -41.31
N LEU A 209 -11.14 -10.19 -40.01
CA LEU A 209 -9.90 -10.65 -39.39
C LEU A 209 -10.18 -11.98 -38.68
N ASP A 210 -9.41 -13.00 -39.04
CA ASP A 210 -9.47 -14.33 -38.40
C ASP A 210 -8.42 -14.45 -37.29
N TRP A 211 -7.23 -13.89 -37.48
CA TRP A 211 -6.25 -13.68 -36.42
C TRP A 211 -5.21 -12.65 -36.83
N ALA A 212 -4.61 -11.99 -35.84
CA ALA A 212 -3.48 -11.11 -35.99
C ALA A 212 -2.35 -11.54 -35.04
N ARG A 213 -1.10 -11.38 -35.47
CA ARG A 213 0.04 -11.81 -34.69
C ARG A 213 1.18 -10.81 -34.80
N LEU A 214 1.52 -10.18 -33.68
CA LEU A 214 2.72 -9.37 -33.55
C LEU A 214 3.79 -10.21 -32.86
N HIS A 215 4.78 -10.69 -33.62
CA HIS A 215 5.67 -11.75 -33.19
C HIS A 215 7.15 -11.43 -33.39
N ARG A 216 7.99 -12.21 -32.71
CA ARG A 216 9.45 -12.20 -32.91
C ARG A 216 9.79 -12.80 -34.27
N ALA A 217 10.95 -12.42 -34.82
CA ALA A 217 11.42 -12.97 -36.10
C ALA A 217 11.69 -14.49 -36.06
N ASP A 218 11.96 -15.05 -34.88
CA ASP A 218 12.22 -16.48 -34.67
C ASP A 218 10.96 -17.30 -34.36
N ALA A 219 9.80 -16.66 -34.21
CA ALA A 219 8.53 -17.30 -33.92
C ALA A 219 7.80 -17.73 -35.21
N SER A 220 6.89 -18.70 -35.07
CA SER A 220 6.00 -19.14 -36.17
C SER A 220 5.22 -17.96 -36.78
N GLN A 221 4.92 -18.00 -38.07
CA GLN A 221 4.08 -16.97 -38.72
C GLN A 221 2.59 -17.23 -38.49
N THR A 222 2.19 -18.47 -38.19
CA THR A 222 0.82 -18.86 -37.84
C THR A 222 0.73 -19.27 -36.37
N PRO A 223 -0.46 -19.20 -35.75
CA PRO A 223 -0.68 -19.74 -34.40
C PRO A 223 -0.21 -21.20 -34.30
N PRO A 224 0.73 -21.54 -33.39
CA PRO A 224 1.23 -22.90 -33.24
C PRO A 224 0.20 -23.79 -32.52
N ALA A 225 -0.22 -24.88 -33.17
CA ALA A 225 -1.20 -25.80 -32.61
C ALA A 225 -0.63 -26.66 -31.47
N GLY A 226 -1.39 -26.80 -30.40
CA GLY A 226 -1.07 -27.71 -29.28
C GLY A 226 0.05 -27.24 -28.36
N VAL A 227 0.54 -26.00 -28.51
CA VAL A 227 1.38 -25.35 -27.51
C VAL A 227 0.48 -24.94 -26.33
N PRO A 228 0.86 -25.24 -25.07
CA PRO A 228 0.08 -24.80 -23.91
C PRO A 228 -0.07 -23.28 -23.86
N LEU A 229 -1.22 -22.80 -23.40
CA LEU A 229 -1.52 -21.38 -23.18
C LEU A 229 -1.82 -21.16 -21.69
N PRO A 230 -0.79 -20.92 -20.86
CA PRO A 230 -1.00 -20.78 -19.43
C PRO A 230 -1.72 -19.47 -19.11
N VAL A 231 -2.80 -19.56 -18.36
CA VAL A 231 -3.50 -18.41 -17.77
C VAL A 231 -3.39 -18.52 -16.26
N VAL A 232 -2.78 -17.51 -15.63
CA VAL A 232 -2.73 -17.41 -14.16
C VAL A 232 -4.03 -16.77 -13.69
N ILE A 233 -4.81 -17.50 -12.91
CA ILE A 233 -6.11 -17.07 -12.41
C ILE A 233 -5.97 -16.38 -11.05
N THR A 234 -5.16 -16.94 -10.15
CA THR A 234 -4.73 -16.29 -8.89
C THR A 234 -3.25 -16.55 -8.62
N PRO A 235 -2.49 -15.59 -8.07
CA PRO A 235 -2.89 -14.22 -7.73
C PRO A 235 -3.22 -13.37 -8.97
N ASN A 236 -4.12 -12.40 -8.81
CA ASN A 236 -4.55 -11.48 -9.85
C ASN A 236 -4.78 -10.08 -9.25
N GLU A 237 -5.11 -9.11 -10.10
CA GLU A 237 -5.38 -7.74 -9.68
C GLU A 237 -6.66 -7.55 -8.85
N GLU A 238 -7.54 -8.56 -8.78
CA GLU A 238 -8.73 -8.54 -7.90
C GLU A 238 -8.37 -8.80 -6.43
N GLY A 239 -7.20 -9.38 -6.16
CA GLY A 239 -6.73 -9.63 -4.80
C GLY A 239 -7.29 -10.90 -4.13
N GLY A 240 -7.11 -10.95 -2.81
CA GLY A 240 -7.36 -12.07 -1.93
C GLY A 240 -8.69 -12.02 -1.20
N ALA A 241 -8.66 -11.89 0.12
CA ALA A 241 -9.87 -11.98 0.91
C ALA A 241 -10.75 -10.72 0.73
N ASP A 242 -12.04 -10.90 0.46
CA ASP A 242 -13.01 -9.81 0.27
C ASP A 242 -13.58 -9.30 1.59
N TYR A 243 -13.67 -7.97 1.76
CA TYR A 243 -14.21 -7.34 2.96
C TYR A 243 -15.63 -7.79 3.27
N ALA A 244 -16.53 -7.80 2.27
CA ALA A 244 -17.93 -8.10 2.52
C ALA A 244 -18.08 -9.56 2.97
N THR A 245 -17.37 -10.47 2.32
CA THR A 245 -17.30 -11.88 2.71
C THR A 245 -16.70 -12.08 4.11
N VAL A 246 -15.55 -11.47 4.41
CA VAL A 246 -14.81 -11.73 5.67
C VAL A 246 -15.41 -11.01 6.86
N GLU A 247 -15.73 -9.72 6.71
CA GLU A 247 -16.12 -8.85 7.82
C GLU A 247 -17.64 -8.79 7.99
N ARG A 248 -18.43 -8.88 6.90
CA ARG A 248 -19.90 -8.94 7.00
C ARG A 248 -20.43 -10.39 7.07
N GLY A 249 -19.68 -11.36 6.54
CA GLY A 249 -20.19 -12.72 6.31
C GLY A 249 -21.17 -12.82 5.14
N ASN A 250 -21.27 -11.76 4.32
CA ASN A 250 -22.15 -11.67 3.15
C ASN A 250 -21.40 -10.90 2.04
N PRO A 251 -21.03 -11.53 0.91
CA PRO A 251 -20.41 -10.82 -0.22
C PRO A 251 -21.39 -9.79 -0.80
N TRP A 252 -20.89 -8.76 -1.51
CA TRP A 252 -21.77 -7.94 -2.35
C TRP A 252 -21.94 -8.59 -3.72
N ASP A 253 -22.61 -9.74 -3.74
CA ASP A 253 -22.99 -10.47 -4.95
C ASP A 253 -24.41 -10.11 -5.44
N PHE A 254 -25.14 -9.30 -4.66
CA PHE A 254 -26.47 -8.81 -4.99
C PHE A 254 -27.51 -9.91 -5.24
N ALA A 255 -27.28 -11.11 -4.68
CA ALA A 255 -28.31 -12.15 -4.63
C ALA A 255 -29.52 -11.70 -3.77
N GLY A 256 -29.32 -10.73 -2.88
CA GLY A 256 -30.33 -10.11 -2.03
C GLY A 256 -30.19 -8.58 -1.93
N MET A 257 -31.29 -7.92 -1.52
CA MET A 257 -31.30 -6.46 -1.31
C MET A 257 -30.54 -6.01 -0.05
N ASP A 258 -30.11 -6.93 0.81
CA ASP A 258 -29.31 -6.68 2.01
C ASP A 258 -27.89 -6.20 1.71
N ASP A 259 -27.45 -6.29 0.46
CA ASP A 259 -26.21 -5.64 -0.02
C ASP A 259 -26.38 -4.16 -0.32
N VAL A 260 -27.62 -3.69 -0.47
CA VAL A 260 -27.96 -2.31 -0.81
C VAL A 260 -28.46 -1.56 0.43
N ASN A 261 -27.75 -0.51 0.82
CA ASN A 261 -28.11 0.34 1.96
C ASN A 261 -28.81 1.64 1.52
N LEU A 262 -28.45 2.16 0.35
CA LEU A 262 -29.01 3.42 -0.17
C LEU A 262 -29.09 3.35 -1.68
N THR A 263 -30.05 4.04 -2.27
CA THR A 263 -30.14 4.22 -3.72
C THR A 263 -30.51 5.66 -4.06
N ASN A 264 -30.15 6.11 -5.26
CA ASN A 264 -30.57 7.38 -5.82
C ASN A 264 -30.67 7.26 -7.34
N ASP A 265 -31.63 7.96 -7.94
CA ASP A 265 -31.83 8.02 -9.40
C ASP A 265 -31.83 6.65 -10.11
N VAL A 266 -32.32 5.63 -9.42
CA VAL A 266 -32.54 4.28 -9.95
C VAL A 266 -33.97 3.82 -9.68
N ALA A 267 -34.52 3.04 -10.61
CA ALA A 267 -35.87 2.49 -10.52
C ALA A 267 -35.90 1.01 -10.94
N PHE A 268 -37.03 0.36 -10.62
CA PHE A 268 -37.32 -1.03 -11.01
C PHE A 268 -36.29 -2.06 -10.51
N LEU A 269 -35.74 -1.82 -9.32
CA LEU A 269 -34.76 -2.71 -8.73
C LEU A 269 -35.35 -4.10 -8.43
N SER A 270 -34.62 -5.15 -8.81
CA SER A 270 -34.99 -6.54 -8.57
C SER A 270 -33.76 -7.43 -8.47
N THR A 271 -33.74 -8.32 -7.48
CA THR A 271 -32.71 -9.38 -7.33
C THR A 271 -33.22 -10.77 -7.72
N ALA A 272 -34.39 -10.85 -8.37
CA ALA A 272 -35.05 -12.12 -8.66
C ALA A 272 -34.24 -13.06 -9.58
N SER A 273 -33.28 -12.52 -10.35
CA SER A 273 -32.37 -13.28 -11.21
C SER A 273 -31.12 -13.78 -10.49
N GLY A 274 -30.90 -13.40 -9.22
CA GLY A 274 -29.65 -13.60 -8.51
C GLY A 274 -28.64 -12.45 -8.66
N ASP A 275 -28.94 -11.45 -9.50
CA ASP A 275 -28.18 -10.22 -9.69
C ASP A 275 -29.08 -9.01 -9.44
N LEU A 276 -28.53 -7.83 -9.09
CA LEU A 276 -29.31 -6.59 -9.01
C LEU A 276 -29.57 -6.01 -10.40
N THR A 277 -30.79 -6.15 -10.88
CA THR A 277 -31.27 -5.52 -12.11
C THR A 277 -32.01 -4.23 -11.81
N GLY A 278 -31.94 -3.26 -12.71
CA GLY A 278 -32.63 -1.98 -12.56
C GLY A 278 -32.47 -1.06 -13.76
N ALA A 279 -32.91 0.19 -13.63
CA ALA A 279 -32.61 1.23 -14.58
C ALA A 279 -32.22 2.55 -13.89
N SER A 280 -31.24 3.27 -14.44
CA SER A 280 -31.05 4.70 -14.11
C SER A 280 -32.30 5.48 -14.52
N VAL A 281 -32.54 6.64 -13.90
CA VAL A 281 -33.64 7.55 -14.28
C VAL A 281 -33.24 9.03 -14.32
N ALA A 282 -32.06 9.39 -13.82
CA ALA A 282 -31.51 10.74 -13.81
C ALA A 282 -29.98 10.69 -13.62
N ASN A 283 -29.34 11.87 -13.55
CA ASN A 283 -27.90 12.08 -13.78
C ASN A 283 -26.96 11.64 -12.65
N ASP A 284 -27.45 11.26 -11.46
CA ASP A 284 -26.62 10.72 -10.36
C ASP A 284 -27.13 9.34 -9.88
N PRO A 285 -27.18 8.32 -10.78
CA PRO A 285 -27.69 7.00 -10.44
C PRO A 285 -26.63 6.22 -9.65
N PHE A 286 -26.94 5.85 -8.41
CA PHE A 286 -25.99 5.10 -7.58
C PHE A 286 -26.64 4.02 -6.71
N ILE A 287 -25.81 3.03 -6.37
CA ILE A 287 -26.08 1.98 -5.37
C ILE A 287 -25.11 2.14 -4.22
N GLY A 288 -25.64 2.42 -3.03
CA GLY A 288 -24.90 2.46 -1.77
C GLY A 288 -24.74 1.07 -1.17
N LEU A 289 -23.52 0.72 -0.79
CA LEU A 289 -23.17 -0.61 -0.31
C LEU A 289 -23.38 -0.73 1.20
N ALA A 290 -23.95 -1.85 1.62
CA ALA A 290 -24.11 -2.17 3.03
C ALA A 290 -22.74 -2.47 3.67
N LEU A 291 -22.35 -1.68 4.67
CA LEU A 291 -21.14 -1.90 5.47
C LEU A 291 -21.50 -2.64 6.77
N GLY A 292 -20.57 -3.46 7.27
CA GLY A 292 -20.64 -4.12 8.58
C GLY A 292 -19.66 -3.46 9.57
N PRO A 293 -18.66 -4.21 10.08
CA PRO A 293 -17.57 -3.62 10.86
C PRO A 293 -16.83 -2.50 10.10
N PRO A 294 -16.13 -1.57 10.78
CA PRO A 294 -15.40 -0.50 10.10
C PRO A 294 -14.45 -1.02 9.00
N LEU A 295 -14.66 -0.57 7.76
CA LEU A 295 -13.86 -0.96 6.60
C LEU A 295 -12.40 -0.48 6.73
N ASN A 296 -11.46 -1.41 6.88
CA ASN A 296 -10.02 -1.11 6.92
C ASN A 296 -9.43 -0.95 5.51
N THR A 297 -9.30 0.28 5.05
CA THR A 297 -8.76 0.64 3.74
C THR A 297 -7.25 0.42 3.57
N ASP A 298 -6.50 0.23 4.66
CA ASP A 298 -5.09 -0.19 4.57
C ASP A 298 -4.98 -1.65 4.12
N ARG A 299 -5.97 -2.47 4.52
CA ARG A 299 -6.06 -3.89 4.18
C ARG A 299 -6.79 -4.09 2.86
N TYR A 300 -7.99 -3.53 2.73
CA TYR A 300 -8.88 -3.76 1.61
C TYR A 300 -8.80 -2.59 0.62
N HIS A 301 -8.16 -2.82 -0.52
CA HIS A 301 -7.90 -1.77 -1.52
C HIS A 301 -7.96 -2.28 -2.97
N ARG A 302 -8.18 -3.57 -3.21
CA ARG A 302 -8.40 -4.14 -4.55
C ARG A 302 -9.91 -4.10 -4.85
N LEU A 303 -10.38 -3.02 -5.44
CA LEU A 303 -11.78 -2.87 -5.84
C LEU A 303 -11.99 -3.63 -7.14
N THR A 304 -13.03 -4.46 -7.20
CA THR A 304 -13.51 -5.08 -8.44
C THR A 304 -15.01 -4.80 -8.59
N VAL A 305 -15.44 -4.50 -9.80
CA VAL A 305 -16.85 -4.27 -10.13
C VAL A 305 -17.19 -5.09 -11.36
N ASP A 306 -18.33 -5.77 -11.31
CA ASP A 306 -18.90 -6.54 -12.40
C ASP A 306 -20.32 -6.07 -12.72
N VAL A 307 -20.48 -5.42 -13.86
CA VAL A 307 -21.73 -4.73 -14.24
C VAL A 307 -22.04 -4.87 -15.73
N CYS A 308 -23.31 -4.99 -16.06
CA CYS A 308 -23.83 -5.01 -17.42
C CYS A 308 -24.69 -3.78 -17.72
N TYR A 309 -24.59 -3.26 -18.94
CA TYR A 309 -25.47 -2.19 -19.44
C TYR A 309 -26.09 -2.54 -20.79
N ASN A 310 -27.30 -2.03 -21.03
CA ASN A 310 -27.98 -2.12 -22.32
C ASN A 310 -27.93 -0.78 -23.08
N GLY A 311 -28.12 -0.82 -24.40
CA GLY A 311 -28.27 0.35 -25.26
C GLY A 311 -27.00 0.77 -26.00
N GLY A 312 -27.03 1.94 -26.65
CA GLY A 312 -25.87 2.48 -27.37
C GLY A 312 -24.84 3.14 -26.45
N PHE A 313 -23.61 3.31 -26.93
CA PHE A 313 -22.49 3.95 -26.23
C PHE A 313 -22.28 5.40 -26.69
N SER A 314 -22.07 6.31 -25.74
CA SER A 314 -21.62 7.69 -25.97
C SER A 314 -20.99 8.20 -24.67
N LEU A 315 -20.16 9.25 -24.71
CA LEU A 315 -19.67 9.98 -23.53
C LEU A 315 -20.29 11.40 -23.46
N GLY A 316 -21.37 11.62 -24.21
CA GLY A 316 -22.08 12.91 -24.24
C GLY A 316 -22.97 13.11 -23.01
N GLY A 317 -23.29 14.36 -22.67
CA GLY A 317 -24.16 14.68 -21.52
C GLY A 317 -25.67 14.58 -21.77
N GLY A 318 -26.11 13.97 -22.89
CA GLY A 318 -27.53 13.82 -23.23
C GLY A 318 -28.17 12.55 -22.66
N ALA A 319 -29.49 12.50 -22.61
CA ALA A 319 -30.21 11.28 -22.23
C ALA A 319 -29.85 10.12 -23.19
N GLY A 320 -29.44 8.99 -22.62
CA GLY A 320 -28.94 7.85 -23.39
C GLY A 320 -27.46 7.97 -23.79
N GLN A 321 -26.69 8.86 -23.15
CA GLN A 321 -25.29 9.12 -23.48
C GLN A 321 -24.31 9.10 -22.31
N GLY A 322 -24.74 8.93 -21.06
CA GLY A 322 -23.82 8.78 -19.91
C GLY A 322 -23.26 7.36 -19.83
N MET A 323 -21.93 7.24 -19.83
CA MET A 323 -21.17 5.99 -19.80
C MET A 323 -19.92 6.09 -18.92
N VAL A 324 -20.06 6.77 -17.79
CA VAL A 324 -19.01 6.90 -16.79
C VAL A 324 -19.53 6.49 -15.41
N GLY A 325 -18.81 5.62 -14.73
CA GLY A 325 -19.09 5.27 -13.34
C GLY A 325 -17.97 5.77 -12.44
N ARG A 326 -18.21 5.70 -11.13
CA ARG A 326 -17.21 6.01 -10.10
C ARG A 326 -17.45 5.26 -8.81
N MET A 327 -16.41 5.21 -7.99
CA MET A 327 -16.51 4.73 -6.61
C MET A 327 -16.43 5.93 -5.66
N ALA A 328 -17.39 6.08 -4.76
CA ALA A 328 -17.42 7.18 -3.80
C ALA A 328 -17.50 6.69 -2.35
N TRP A 329 -16.82 7.40 -1.44
CA TRP A 329 -16.78 7.07 -0.02
C TRP A 329 -16.84 8.31 0.89
N MET A 330 -17.28 8.12 2.13
CA MET A 330 -17.36 9.17 3.14
C MET A 330 -16.43 8.90 4.34
N PRO A 331 -15.20 9.45 4.37
CA PRO A 331 -14.29 9.29 5.51
C PRO A 331 -14.72 10.10 6.74
N ALA A 332 -15.30 11.29 6.55
CA ALA A 332 -15.67 12.21 7.65
C ALA A 332 -16.96 13.01 7.38
N GLY A 333 -17.99 12.35 6.81
CA GLY A 333 -19.28 12.98 6.53
C GLY A 333 -19.34 13.84 5.25
N THR A 334 -18.24 13.89 4.50
CA THR A 334 -18.15 14.51 3.17
C THR A 334 -17.78 13.44 2.14
N TRP A 335 -18.39 13.49 0.96
CA TRP A 335 -18.06 12.59 -0.15
C TRP A 335 -16.71 12.94 -0.77
N THR A 336 -15.95 11.90 -1.06
CA THR A 336 -14.82 11.90 -1.99
C THR A 336 -14.99 10.71 -2.93
N GLU A 337 -14.43 10.80 -4.12
CA GLU A 337 -14.70 9.86 -5.20
C GLU A 337 -13.46 9.57 -6.04
N THR A 338 -13.50 8.46 -6.77
CA THR A 338 -12.50 8.16 -7.77
C THR A 338 -12.65 9.09 -8.98
N GLN A 339 -11.61 9.17 -9.80
CA GLN A 339 -11.71 9.50 -11.21
C GLN A 339 -12.78 8.61 -11.85
N ASP A 340 -13.38 9.10 -12.93
CA ASP A 340 -14.35 8.33 -13.69
C ASP A 340 -13.71 7.07 -14.29
N PHE A 341 -14.50 6.01 -14.45
CA PHE A 341 -14.15 4.90 -15.33
C PHE A 341 -15.25 4.71 -16.36
N ILE A 342 -14.88 4.24 -17.55
CA ILE A 342 -15.85 4.01 -18.61
C ILE A 342 -16.65 2.75 -18.30
N VAL A 343 -17.98 2.87 -18.34
CA VAL A 343 -18.90 1.73 -18.43
C VAL A 343 -19.50 1.69 -19.82
N PHE A 344 -19.87 0.51 -20.33
CA PHE A 344 -20.34 0.40 -21.72
C PHE A 344 -21.26 -0.80 -21.92
N PRO A 345 -21.95 -0.89 -23.07
CA PRO A 345 -22.93 -1.96 -23.30
C PRO A 345 -22.31 -3.36 -23.25
N GLY A 346 -23.07 -4.33 -22.75
CA GLY A 346 -22.57 -5.67 -22.42
C GLY A 346 -22.16 -5.78 -20.95
N CYS A 347 -21.71 -6.96 -20.55
CA CYS A 347 -21.26 -7.26 -19.19
C CYS A 347 -19.74 -7.16 -19.09
N HIS A 348 -19.25 -6.36 -18.15
CA HIS A 348 -17.84 -6.07 -18.01
C HIS A 348 -17.39 -6.12 -16.56
N ARG A 349 -16.20 -6.65 -16.36
CA ARG A 349 -15.54 -6.77 -15.06
C ARG A 349 -14.27 -5.92 -15.06
N MET A 350 -14.09 -5.13 -14.02
CA MET A 350 -12.96 -4.22 -13.89
C MET A 350 -12.37 -4.25 -12.49
N SER A 351 -11.05 -4.04 -12.38
CA SER A 351 -10.34 -4.01 -11.11
C SER A 351 -9.44 -2.80 -11.00
N ILE A 352 -9.44 -2.18 -9.81
CA ILE A 352 -8.73 -0.94 -9.49
C ILE A 352 -7.99 -1.14 -8.17
N ASP A 353 -6.70 -0.79 -8.16
CA ASP A 353 -5.94 -0.64 -6.91
C ASP A 353 -6.21 0.74 -6.32
N MET A 354 -7.04 0.81 -5.29
CA MET A 354 -7.38 2.06 -4.61
C MET A 354 -6.19 2.67 -3.86
N SER A 355 -5.11 1.91 -3.62
CA SER A 355 -3.94 2.36 -2.88
C SER A 355 -2.86 3.07 -3.72
N THR A 356 -3.21 3.58 -4.90
CA THR A 356 -2.24 4.23 -5.82
C THR A 356 -1.43 5.36 -5.17
N THR A 357 -0.21 5.57 -5.70
CA THR A 357 0.71 6.62 -5.27
C THR A 357 1.05 7.53 -6.45
N PRO A 358 0.96 8.87 -6.32
CA PRO A 358 0.49 9.59 -5.13
C PRO A 358 -1.01 9.36 -4.87
N PRO A 359 -1.48 9.50 -3.63
CA PRO A 359 -2.90 9.39 -3.28
C PRO A 359 -3.87 10.14 -4.19
N GLY A 360 -3.46 11.30 -4.72
CA GLY A 360 -4.24 12.10 -5.67
C GLY A 360 -4.52 11.42 -7.02
N ALA A 361 -3.80 10.35 -7.36
CA ALA A 361 -3.91 9.69 -8.66
C ALA A 361 -5.25 8.96 -8.86
N ILE A 362 -5.98 8.65 -7.80
CA ILE A 362 -7.31 8.05 -7.90
C ILE A 362 -8.45 9.06 -7.89
N HIS A 363 -8.27 10.33 -7.54
CA HIS A 363 -9.39 11.25 -7.27
C HIS A 363 -9.84 12.07 -8.46
N ASP A 364 -11.15 12.21 -8.66
CA ASP A 364 -11.70 13.17 -9.63
C ASP A 364 -11.21 14.61 -9.33
N GLN A 365 -11.03 15.39 -10.39
CA GLN A 365 -10.55 16.78 -10.33
C GLN A 365 -11.46 17.72 -9.53
N ASN A 366 -12.73 17.38 -9.34
CA ASN A 366 -13.71 18.14 -8.57
C ASN A 366 -13.96 17.54 -7.18
N SER A 367 -13.22 16.52 -6.76
CA SER A 367 -13.33 15.95 -5.41
C SER A 367 -13.15 17.02 -4.35
N SER A 368 -14.16 17.17 -3.49
CA SER A 368 -14.16 18.19 -2.43
C SER A 368 -13.04 17.99 -1.40
N ILE A 369 -12.56 16.75 -1.27
CA ILE A 369 -11.39 16.36 -0.46
C ILE A 369 -10.55 15.40 -1.31
N VAL A 370 -9.30 15.78 -1.60
CA VAL A 370 -8.29 14.88 -2.17
C VAL A 370 -7.59 14.17 -1.00
N SER A 371 -8.12 13.02 -0.60
CA SER A 371 -7.59 12.20 0.49
C SER A 371 -7.40 10.77 0.02
N GLY A 372 -6.18 10.24 0.11
CA GLY A 372 -5.90 8.85 -0.27
C GLY A 372 -6.83 7.82 0.34
N TRP A 373 -6.90 6.66 -0.32
CA TRP A 373 -7.66 5.52 0.17
C TRP A 373 -7.13 4.98 1.50
N ARG A 374 -5.81 4.81 1.61
CA ARG A 374 -5.17 4.22 2.80
C ARG A 374 -5.41 5.04 4.06
N GLY A 375 -5.50 4.34 5.19
CA GLY A 375 -5.71 4.90 6.53
C GLY A 375 -7.11 5.46 6.80
N GLN A 376 -8.01 5.44 5.82
CA GLN A 376 -9.40 5.85 5.97
C GLN A 376 -10.25 4.75 6.63
N ARG A 377 -11.37 5.15 7.23
CA ARG A 377 -12.45 4.25 7.69
C ARG A 377 -13.79 4.82 7.26
N PRO A 378 -14.16 4.66 5.98
CA PRO A 378 -15.37 5.28 5.46
C PRO A 378 -16.60 4.72 6.15
N THR A 379 -17.55 5.61 6.45
CA THR A 379 -18.84 5.25 7.05
C THR A 379 -19.91 4.98 6.00
N ARG A 380 -19.65 5.37 4.74
CA ARG A 380 -20.49 5.09 3.57
C ARG A 380 -19.60 4.81 2.38
N LEU A 381 -20.10 3.93 1.52
CA LEU A 381 -19.45 3.49 0.29
C LEU A 381 -20.55 3.33 -0.76
N ARG A 382 -20.36 3.87 -1.96
CA ARG A 382 -21.33 3.73 -3.06
C ARG A 382 -20.62 3.56 -4.40
N PHE A 383 -21.33 2.93 -5.33
CA PHE A 383 -20.97 2.81 -6.73
C PHE A 383 -21.95 3.62 -7.56
N ASP A 384 -21.42 4.57 -8.33
CA ASP A 384 -22.17 5.40 -9.24
C ASP A 384 -22.10 4.74 -10.62
N LEU A 385 -23.26 4.51 -11.22
CA LEU A 385 -23.42 3.54 -12.30
C LEU A 385 -22.83 4.06 -13.62
N ASN A 386 -23.45 5.09 -14.20
CA ASN A 386 -23.17 5.52 -15.57
C ASN A 386 -23.35 7.03 -15.82
N GLU A 387 -23.77 7.80 -14.81
CA GLU A 387 -24.11 9.23 -14.90
C GLU A 387 -25.02 9.58 -16.09
N ASP A 388 -25.89 8.66 -16.54
CA ASP A 388 -26.79 8.91 -17.67
C ASP A 388 -28.00 9.72 -17.20
N PRO A 389 -28.24 10.94 -17.75
CA PRO A 389 -29.45 11.70 -17.41
C PRO A 389 -30.74 11.02 -17.90
N GLY A 390 -30.65 10.02 -18.77
CA GLY A 390 -31.76 9.22 -19.28
C GLY A 390 -31.87 7.84 -18.63
N ALA A 391 -32.93 7.13 -18.97
CA ALA A 391 -33.16 5.79 -18.46
C ALA A 391 -32.29 4.75 -19.15
N ARG A 392 -31.50 4.01 -18.37
CA ARG A 392 -30.67 2.91 -18.88
C ARG A 392 -30.74 1.70 -17.97
N ALA A 393 -31.12 0.57 -18.57
CA ALA A 393 -31.13 -0.70 -17.87
C ALA A 393 -29.69 -1.17 -17.54
N PHE A 394 -29.51 -1.63 -16.30
CA PHE A 394 -28.26 -2.20 -15.81
C PHE A 394 -28.50 -3.53 -15.11
N THR A 395 -27.44 -4.31 -14.96
CA THR A 395 -27.39 -5.51 -14.11
C THR A 395 -26.06 -5.49 -13.36
N LEU A 396 -26.11 -5.28 -12.04
CA LEU A 396 -24.95 -5.29 -11.17
C LEU A 396 -24.82 -6.69 -10.56
N ARG A 397 -23.72 -7.37 -10.86
CA ARG A 397 -23.49 -8.78 -10.50
C ARG A 397 -22.59 -8.94 -9.29
N GLU A 398 -21.57 -8.09 -9.17
CA GLU A 398 -20.66 -8.14 -8.03
C GLU A 398 -19.97 -6.80 -7.80
N ILE A 399 -19.78 -6.45 -6.53
CA ILE A 399 -18.74 -5.52 -6.13
C ILE A 399 -17.88 -6.21 -5.06
N ARG A 400 -16.58 -6.19 -5.25
CA ARG A 400 -15.63 -6.85 -4.35
C ARG A 400 -14.58 -5.85 -3.92
N LEU A 401 -14.21 -5.88 -2.64
CA LEU A 401 -13.13 -5.04 -2.14
C LEU A 401 -12.16 -5.91 -1.32
N ALA A 402 -11.09 -6.34 -1.96
CA ALA A 402 -10.19 -7.35 -1.43
C ALA A 402 -8.85 -6.81 -0.93
N ASP A 403 -8.14 -7.64 -0.17
CA ASP A 403 -6.76 -7.43 0.26
C ASP A 403 -5.72 -7.98 -0.76
N ASP A 404 -4.42 -7.76 -0.50
CA ASP A 404 -3.31 -8.30 -1.31
C ASP A 404 -3.03 -9.81 -1.06
N ALA A 405 -3.95 -10.56 -0.42
CA ALA A 405 -3.77 -11.96 0.00
C ALA A 405 -2.66 -12.20 1.06
N ALA A 406 -2.34 -11.18 1.86
CA ALA A 406 -1.09 -11.12 2.65
C ALA A 406 -1.00 -12.03 3.90
N PHE A 407 -2.13 -12.45 4.47
CA PHE A 407 -2.19 -13.02 5.82
C PHE A 407 -2.41 -14.54 5.90
N SER A 408 -2.22 -15.25 4.78
CA SER A 408 -2.36 -16.71 4.77
C SER A 408 -1.03 -17.41 5.06
N SER A 409 -1.08 -18.60 5.66
CA SER A 409 0.06 -19.53 5.74
C SER A 409 0.15 -20.47 4.52
N SER A 410 -0.84 -20.40 3.63
CA SER A 410 -0.91 -21.12 2.36
C SER A 410 -1.41 -20.19 1.26
N TYR A 411 -0.67 -20.10 0.18
CA TYR A 411 -0.87 -19.15 -0.90
C TYR A 411 -1.37 -19.90 -2.15
N PRO A 412 -2.69 -19.99 -2.39
CA PRO A 412 -3.23 -20.74 -3.52
C PRO A 412 -2.92 -20.03 -4.85
N ILE A 413 -2.12 -20.68 -5.67
CA ILE A 413 -1.83 -20.28 -7.05
C ILE A 413 -2.71 -21.13 -7.95
N THR A 414 -3.70 -20.50 -8.59
CA THR A 414 -4.61 -21.18 -9.52
C THR A 414 -4.32 -20.78 -10.95
N PHE A 415 -4.40 -21.75 -11.85
CA PHE A 415 -4.03 -21.57 -13.25
C PHE A 415 -4.71 -22.58 -14.16
N ALA A 416 -4.81 -22.26 -15.44
CA ALA A 416 -5.36 -23.15 -16.47
C ALA A 416 -4.49 -23.16 -17.72
N ASP A 417 -4.62 -24.21 -18.53
CA ASP A 417 -4.14 -24.24 -19.91
C ASP A 417 -5.33 -23.95 -20.83
N ALA A 418 -5.42 -22.72 -21.32
CA ALA A 418 -6.52 -22.27 -22.18
C ALA A 418 -6.54 -23.00 -23.55
N ALA A 419 -5.41 -23.53 -24.00
CA ALA A 419 -5.34 -24.34 -25.21
C ALA A 419 -5.81 -25.79 -24.98
N GLY A 420 -5.97 -26.22 -23.71
CA GLY A 420 -6.29 -27.60 -23.37
C GLY A 420 -5.26 -28.60 -23.92
N ALA A 421 -3.98 -28.23 -23.95
CA ALA A 421 -2.96 -29.04 -24.60
C ALA A 421 -2.71 -30.34 -23.82
N ALA A 422 -2.49 -31.43 -24.55
CA ALA A 422 -2.27 -32.73 -23.94
C ALA A 422 -0.85 -32.85 -23.35
N ASN A 423 -0.71 -33.65 -22.28
CA ASN A 423 0.56 -33.96 -21.62
C ASN A 423 1.33 -32.73 -21.13
N THR A 424 0.62 -31.65 -20.77
CA THR A 424 1.20 -30.42 -20.29
C THR A 424 1.75 -30.56 -18.86
N LYS A 425 2.95 -30.00 -18.66
CA LYS A 425 3.61 -29.87 -17.36
C LYS A 425 3.83 -28.40 -17.02
N ALA A 426 3.71 -28.03 -15.75
CA ALA A 426 3.91 -26.67 -15.28
C ALA A 426 5.08 -26.58 -14.29
N ASP A 427 5.93 -25.58 -14.51
CA ASP A 427 6.88 -25.05 -13.53
C ASP A 427 6.37 -23.69 -13.05
N ILE A 428 6.42 -23.44 -11.73
CA ILE A 428 5.89 -22.22 -11.12
C ILE A 428 7.04 -21.46 -10.47
N TYR A 429 7.09 -20.16 -10.73
CA TYR A 429 8.12 -19.26 -10.25
C TYR A 429 7.50 -18.05 -9.56
N VAL A 430 8.25 -17.49 -8.60
CA VAL A 430 7.94 -16.21 -7.98
C VAL A 430 9.08 -15.22 -8.16
N THR A 431 8.76 -13.95 -8.37
CA THR A 431 9.73 -12.84 -8.50
C THR A 431 9.30 -11.69 -7.61
N THR A 432 10.25 -10.92 -7.08
CA THR A 432 9.98 -9.68 -6.34
C THR A 432 9.96 -8.44 -7.26
N THR A 433 10.08 -8.63 -8.56
CA THR A 433 10.09 -7.55 -9.55
C THR A 433 8.97 -7.78 -10.56
N ARG A 434 7.98 -6.87 -10.57
CA ARG A 434 6.86 -6.92 -11.51
C ARG A 434 7.35 -6.95 -12.96
N GLY A 435 6.75 -7.83 -13.76
CA GLY A 435 7.11 -8.06 -15.16
C GLY A 435 8.41 -8.82 -15.38
N SER A 436 9.17 -9.14 -14.32
CA SER A 436 10.40 -9.91 -14.49
C SER A 436 10.13 -11.41 -14.57
N TYR A 437 10.87 -12.09 -15.46
CA TYR A 437 10.89 -13.55 -15.57
C TYR A 437 12.19 -14.15 -15.02
N SER A 438 12.80 -13.49 -14.03
CA SER A 438 14.01 -13.94 -13.33
C SER A 438 13.70 -14.32 -11.87
N GLY A 439 12.78 -15.27 -11.69
CA GLY A 439 12.26 -15.65 -10.38
C GLY A 439 12.88 -16.90 -9.76
N THR A 440 12.57 -17.12 -8.49
CA THR A 440 12.86 -18.36 -7.76
C THR A 440 11.80 -19.41 -8.12
N GLN A 441 12.23 -20.61 -8.50
CA GLN A 441 11.31 -21.72 -8.75
C GLN A 441 10.74 -22.24 -7.43
N ILE A 442 9.41 -22.30 -7.34
CA ILE A 442 8.67 -22.77 -6.16
C ILE A 442 7.97 -24.11 -6.40
N ALA A 443 7.80 -24.50 -7.67
CA ALA A 443 7.37 -25.84 -8.03
C ALA A 443 7.90 -26.25 -9.40
N SER A 444 8.05 -27.55 -9.61
CA SER A 444 8.49 -28.11 -10.90
C SER A 444 7.69 -29.32 -11.34
N ASN A 445 7.50 -29.43 -12.66
CA ASN A 445 6.95 -30.61 -13.33
C ASN A 445 5.56 -31.05 -12.82
N ILE A 446 4.73 -30.07 -12.43
CA ILE A 446 3.35 -30.32 -12.00
C ILE A 446 2.54 -30.79 -13.20
N SER A 447 1.81 -31.89 -13.07
CA SER A 447 0.86 -32.33 -14.10
C SER A 447 -0.28 -31.31 -14.23
N VAL A 448 -0.51 -30.81 -15.45
CA VAL A 448 -1.65 -29.94 -15.73
C VAL A 448 -2.79 -30.79 -16.26
N VAL A 449 -3.97 -30.69 -15.64
CA VAL A 449 -5.21 -31.29 -16.12
C VAL A 449 -6.09 -30.22 -16.77
N GLY A 450 -7.07 -30.63 -17.58
CA GLY A 450 -8.03 -29.70 -18.16
C GLY A 450 -8.82 -28.94 -17.09
N GLY A 451 -9.03 -27.64 -17.31
CA GLY A 451 -9.68 -26.73 -16.35
C GLY A 451 -8.69 -26.07 -15.38
N VAL A 452 -9.19 -25.71 -14.20
CA VAL A 452 -8.41 -25.00 -13.18
C VAL A 452 -7.57 -25.97 -12.35
N ASN A 453 -6.28 -25.69 -12.27
CA ASN A 453 -5.29 -26.38 -11.45
C ASN A 453 -4.94 -25.48 -10.25
N THR A 454 -4.63 -26.07 -9.10
CA THR A 454 -4.26 -25.31 -7.88
C THR A 454 -2.96 -25.85 -7.31
N PHE A 455 -2.00 -24.95 -7.09
CA PHE A 455 -0.78 -25.21 -6.30
C PHE A 455 -0.83 -24.37 -5.02
N ASN A 456 -0.77 -25.02 -3.86
CA ASN A 456 -0.74 -24.33 -2.57
C ASN A 456 0.71 -24.06 -2.16
N TRP A 457 1.18 -22.83 -2.39
CA TRP A 457 2.52 -22.45 -2.01
C TRP A 457 2.61 -22.18 -0.50
N ASN A 458 3.65 -22.71 0.16
CA ASN A 458 3.89 -22.59 1.61
C ASN A 458 4.92 -21.49 1.97
N GLY A 459 5.34 -20.68 0.99
CA GLY A 459 6.40 -19.68 1.17
C GLY A 459 7.81 -20.28 1.23
N THR A 460 8.06 -21.37 0.50
CA THR A 460 9.39 -21.97 0.34
C THR A 460 9.76 -22.15 -1.13
N ASP A 461 11.05 -22.17 -1.46
CA ASP A 461 11.52 -22.56 -2.79
C ASP A 461 11.39 -24.07 -3.04
N VAL A 462 11.70 -24.52 -4.25
CA VAL A 462 11.65 -25.96 -4.61
C VAL A 462 12.62 -26.84 -3.79
N ALA A 463 13.61 -26.25 -3.12
CA ALA A 463 14.54 -26.94 -2.22
C ALA A 463 14.06 -26.95 -0.75
N GLY A 464 12.94 -26.29 -0.44
CA GLY A 464 12.37 -26.17 0.91
C GLY A 464 12.93 -25.03 1.74
N SER A 465 13.72 -24.12 1.16
CA SER A 465 14.23 -22.93 1.85
C SER A 465 13.13 -21.90 2.02
N ALA A 466 12.99 -21.35 3.22
CA ALA A 466 12.01 -20.30 3.50
C ALA A 466 12.31 -19.04 2.66
N MET A 467 11.26 -18.51 2.03
CA MET A 467 11.32 -17.26 1.29
C MET A 467 11.17 -16.08 2.24
N ALA A 468 11.73 -14.93 1.85
CA ALA A 468 11.66 -13.73 2.67
C ALA A 468 10.24 -13.13 2.64
N ASN A 469 9.85 -12.39 3.68
CA ASN A 469 8.63 -11.61 3.62
C ASN A 469 8.71 -10.56 2.50
N GLY A 470 7.62 -10.36 1.77
CA GLY A 470 7.57 -9.39 0.68
C GLY A 470 6.42 -9.60 -0.30
N THR A 471 6.42 -8.76 -1.33
CA THR A 471 5.49 -8.86 -2.45
C THR A 471 6.14 -9.64 -3.59
N TYR A 472 5.41 -10.64 -4.08
CA TYR A 472 5.83 -11.55 -5.13
C TYR A 472 4.86 -11.49 -6.31
N TRP A 473 5.36 -11.66 -7.52
CA TRP A 473 4.55 -11.94 -8.70
C TRP A 473 4.83 -13.35 -9.18
N VAL A 474 3.79 -14.01 -9.68
CA VAL A 474 3.86 -15.40 -10.13
C VAL A 474 3.95 -15.43 -11.65
N TYR A 475 4.82 -16.28 -12.19
CA TYR A 475 4.72 -16.72 -13.56
C TYR A 475 4.82 -18.24 -13.66
N ILE A 476 4.11 -18.79 -14.64
CA ILE A 476 3.99 -20.23 -14.85
C ILE A 476 4.49 -20.53 -16.26
N VAL A 477 5.46 -21.43 -16.34
CA VAL A 477 5.94 -21.96 -17.62
C VAL A 477 5.29 -23.32 -17.81
N MET A 478 4.42 -23.43 -18.81
CA MET A 478 3.89 -24.73 -19.21
C MET A 478 4.63 -25.25 -20.43
N HIS A 479 4.88 -26.54 -20.46
CA HIS A 479 5.60 -27.18 -21.55
C HIS A 479 5.04 -28.56 -21.87
N ASN A 480 5.10 -28.91 -23.14
CA ASN A 480 4.83 -30.24 -23.67
C ASN A 480 5.74 -30.50 -24.90
N THR A 481 5.45 -31.53 -25.67
CA THR A 481 6.23 -31.86 -26.89
C THR A 481 6.08 -30.87 -28.03
N SER A 482 5.01 -30.07 -28.05
CA SER A 482 4.73 -29.07 -29.08
C SER A 482 5.44 -27.73 -28.80
N GLY A 483 5.78 -27.45 -27.54
CA GLY A 483 6.50 -26.25 -27.15
C GLY A 483 6.25 -25.82 -25.71
N SER A 484 6.46 -24.53 -25.45
CA SER A 484 6.23 -23.92 -24.14
C SER A 484 5.48 -22.60 -24.27
N GLY A 485 4.59 -22.35 -23.31
CA GLY A 485 3.90 -21.09 -23.11
C GLY A 485 4.17 -20.55 -21.71
N VAL A 486 3.98 -19.25 -21.53
CA VAL A 486 4.15 -18.59 -20.23
C VAL A 486 2.92 -17.77 -19.90
N GLY A 487 2.42 -17.93 -18.68
CA GLY A 487 1.40 -17.07 -18.10
C GLY A 487 2.00 -16.26 -16.96
N TYR A 488 1.64 -14.99 -16.85
CA TYR A 488 2.11 -14.10 -15.79
C TYR A 488 0.91 -13.55 -15.01
N ALA A 489 0.98 -13.59 -13.68
CA ALA A 489 -0.07 -13.09 -12.80
C ALA A 489 -0.34 -11.59 -13.01
N SER A 490 -1.60 -11.21 -13.15
CA SER A 490 -1.98 -9.79 -13.29
C SER A 490 -1.76 -8.99 -12.00
N GLY A 491 -1.78 -9.65 -10.85
CA GLY A 491 -1.57 -9.05 -9.54
C GLY A 491 -0.56 -9.80 -8.68
N PRO A 492 -0.12 -9.17 -7.58
CA PRO A 492 0.87 -9.76 -6.70
C PRO A 492 0.24 -10.74 -5.72
N LEU A 493 1.11 -11.54 -5.12
CA LEU A 493 0.88 -12.25 -3.87
C LEU A 493 1.79 -11.66 -2.80
N ARG A 494 1.32 -11.55 -1.56
CA ARG A 494 2.09 -10.97 -0.46
C ARG A 494 2.35 -12.03 0.61
N GLU A 495 3.63 -12.26 0.92
CA GLU A 495 4.07 -13.16 1.99
C GLU A 495 4.45 -12.36 3.23
N GLU A 496 3.69 -12.50 4.32
CA GLU A 496 3.93 -11.79 5.57
C GLU A 496 3.80 -12.68 6.80
N LYS A 497 4.94 -13.22 7.22
CA LYS A 497 5.09 -14.02 8.43
C LYS A 497 5.66 -13.15 9.56
N PRO A 498 5.16 -13.30 10.81
CA PRO A 498 5.76 -12.62 11.96
C PRO A 498 7.27 -12.86 12.03
N VAL A 499 8.04 -11.79 12.23
CA VAL A 499 9.50 -11.89 12.34
C VAL A 499 9.85 -12.47 13.72
N PRO A 500 10.64 -13.54 13.84
CA PRO A 500 11.01 -14.05 15.15
C PRO A 500 11.74 -13.02 16.02
N PRO A 501 11.54 -12.99 17.35
CA PRO A 501 12.33 -12.16 18.26
C PRO A 501 13.83 -12.46 18.10
N THR A 502 14.61 -11.45 17.77
CA THR A 502 16.06 -11.57 17.48
C THR A 502 16.82 -10.52 18.28
N PRO A 503 17.96 -10.87 18.92
CA PRO A 503 18.83 -9.89 19.56
C PRO A 503 19.23 -8.76 18.60
N SER A 504 19.09 -7.53 19.06
CA SER A 504 19.24 -6.34 18.25
C SER A 504 19.86 -5.18 19.02
N TYR A 505 20.37 -4.21 18.26
CA TYR A 505 21.24 -3.14 18.73
C TYR A 505 20.64 -1.78 18.40
N PHE A 506 20.60 -0.89 19.39
CA PHE A 506 20.02 0.43 19.23
C PHE A 506 20.93 1.35 18.41
N VAL A 507 20.36 2.00 17.40
CA VAL A 507 20.95 3.08 16.64
C VAL A 507 20.16 4.35 16.94
N PRO A 508 20.73 5.27 17.74
CA PRO A 508 20.04 6.49 18.11
C PRO A 508 20.11 7.52 16.98
N LEU A 509 19.01 8.25 16.77
CA LEU A 509 18.86 9.27 15.73
C LEU A 509 18.65 10.65 16.36
N THR A 510 18.88 11.70 15.57
CA THR A 510 18.27 13.00 15.83
C THR A 510 16.76 12.85 15.60
N PRO A 511 15.89 13.29 16.52
CA PRO A 511 14.46 13.07 16.36
C PRO A 511 13.89 13.62 15.05
N SER A 512 13.03 12.85 14.38
CA SER A 512 12.38 13.27 13.12
C SER A 512 10.92 12.79 13.05
N ARG A 513 10.07 13.51 12.32
CA ARG A 513 8.63 13.21 12.21
C ARG A 513 8.41 12.02 11.27
N LEU A 514 7.67 11.00 11.72
CA LEU A 514 7.16 9.91 10.90
C LEU A 514 5.68 10.08 10.54
N LEU A 515 4.90 10.64 11.45
CA LEU A 515 3.45 10.78 11.33
C LEU A 515 3.00 12.12 11.92
N ASP A 516 2.15 12.84 11.19
CA ASP A 516 1.35 13.96 11.71
C ASP A 516 0.01 14.01 11.00
N THR A 517 -1.01 13.48 11.66
CA THR A 517 -2.38 13.40 11.12
C THR A 517 -3.05 14.75 10.90
N ARG A 518 -2.45 15.86 11.38
CA ARG A 518 -2.95 17.22 11.14
C ARG A 518 -2.48 17.77 9.81
N THR A 519 -1.34 17.29 9.31
CA THR A 519 -0.69 17.80 8.09
C THR A 519 -0.68 16.79 6.95
N GLY A 520 -1.03 15.52 7.21
CA GLY A 520 -0.94 14.45 6.21
C GLY A 520 0.38 13.69 6.20
N GLU A 521 1.36 14.12 7.02
CA GLU A 521 2.68 13.46 7.09
C GLU A 521 2.49 12.00 7.53
N GLY A 522 3.09 11.06 6.81
CA GLY A 522 2.95 9.62 7.11
C GLY A 522 1.69 8.94 6.58
N GLY A 523 0.84 9.64 5.82
CA GLY A 523 -0.21 9.01 5.00
C GLY A 523 -1.66 9.14 5.47
N ASN A 524 -1.97 10.02 6.44
CA ASN A 524 -3.34 10.25 6.92
C ASN A 524 -3.65 11.73 7.14
N ILE A 525 -4.76 12.24 6.58
CA ILE A 525 -5.20 13.66 6.69
C ILE A 525 -6.38 13.82 7.67
N VAL A 526 -6.81 12.76 8.37
CA VAL A 526 -7.93 12.81 9.31
C VAL A 526 -7.52 12.38 10.72
N PRO A 527 -8.15 12.92 11.78
CA PRO A 527 -8.05 12.33 13.12
C PRO A 527 -8.38 10.84 13.08
N LEU A 528 -7.70 10.05 13.91
CA LEU A 528 -8.06 8.65 14.11
C LEU A 528 -9.33 8.58 14.95
N ASN A 529 -10.38 8.00 14.39
CA ASN A 529 -11.67 7.78 15.04
C ASN A 529 -11.67 6.55 15.97
N THR A 530 -12.80 6.30 16.62
CA THR A 530 -13.02 5.15 17.51
C THR A 530 -12.73 3.84 16.80
N GLY A 531 -11.88 3.00 17.40
CA GLY A 531 -11.62 1.66 16.90
C GLY A 531 -10.75 1.61 15.64
N VAL A 532 -10.15 2.74 15.25
CA VAL A 532 -9.35 2.86 14.03
C VAL A 532 -7.87 2.75 14.34
N PHE A 533 -7.12 2.05 13.50
CA PHE A 533 -5.67 2.12 13.50
C PHE A 533 -5.12 2.60 12.18
N THR A 534 -3.97 3.26 12.23
CA THR A 534 -3.14 3.56 11.05
C THR A 534 -1.96 2.60 11.00
N GLU A 535 -1.68 2.09 9.81
CA GLU A 535 -0.44 1.36 9.55
C GLU A 535 0.67 2.35 9.14
N LEU A 536 1.58 2.63 10.07
CA LEU A 536 2.65 3.62 9.91
C LEU A 536 3.88 2.99 9.25
N ASN A 537 4.31 3.56 8.12
CA ASN A 537 5.60 3.27 7.52
C ASN A 537 6.74 3.75 8.45
N VAL A 538 7.68 2.84 8.75
CA VAL A 538 8.84 3.16 9.58
C VAL A 538 10.13 2.91 8.81
N ALA A 539 10.29 1.73 8.22
CA ALA A 539 11.47 1.43 7.42
C ALA A 539 11.57 2.36 6.21
N GLY A 540 12.76 2.93 5.99
CA GLY A 540 13.03 3.87 4.89
C GLY A 540 12.60 5.32 5.15
N VAL A 541 12.06 5.65 6.32
CA VAL A 541 11.54 6.99 6.67
C VAL A 541 12.29 7.57 7.88
N GLY A 542 12.45 8.89 7.94
CA GLY A 542 12.95 9.57 9.14
C GLY A 542 14.37 9.18 9.58
N GLY A 543 15.21 8.72 8.64
CA GLY A 543 16.57 8.23 8.93
C GLY A 543 16.66 6.75 9.33
N VAL A 544 15.53 6.03 9.32
CA VAL A 544 15.48 4.59 9.53
C VAL A 544 15.79 3.86 8.20
N PRO A 545 16.67 2.84 8.17
CA PRO A 545 16.95 2.05 6.98
C PRO A 545 15.71 1.32 6.42
N ALA A 546 15.69 1.05 5.12
CA ALA A 546 14.61 0.30 4.48
C ALA A 546 14.58 -1.20 4.86
N THR A 547 15.69 -1.75 5.34
CA THR A 547 15.83 -3.18 5.69
C THR A 547 16.65 -3.38 6.96
N GLY A 548 16.55 -4.57 7.56
CA GLY A 548 17.36 -4.96 8.72
C GLY A 548 16.96 -4.32 10.05
N VAL A 549 15.79 -3.66 10.11
CA VAL A 549 15.24 -3.02 11.30
C VAL A 549 14.32 -3.99 12.05
N THR A 550 14.51 -4.12 13.36
CA THR A 550 13.77 -5.08 14.21
C THR A 550 12.75 -4.41 15.13
N ALA A 551 12.97 -3.15 15.48
CA ALA A 551 12.08 -2.34 16.31
C ALA A 551 12.37 -0.84 16.12
N VAL A 552 11.43 0.00 16.50
CA VAL A 552 11.56 1.46 16.48
C VAL A 552 11.32 2.04 17.87
N VAL A 553 12.04 3.13 18.19
CA VAL A 553 11.81 3.96 19.37
C VAL A 553 11.28 5.30 18.88
N MET A 554 10.07 5.66 19.28
CA MET A 554 9.37 6.85 18.83
C MET A 554 8.59 7.50 19.96
N ASN A 555 8.52 8.82 19.99
CA ASN A 555 7.61 9.53 20.86
C ASN A 555 6.25 9.65 20.16
N VAL A 556 5.21 9.06 20.75
CA VAL A 556 3.83 9.13 20.23
C VAL A 556 3.07 10.16 21.03
N THR A 557 2.49 11.14 20.35
CA THR A 557 1.71 12.23 20.96
C THR A 557 0.28 12.20 20.46
N VAL A 558 -0.66 12.21 21.40
CA VAL A 558 -2.08 12.48 21.17
C VAL A 558 -2.32 13.97 21.32
N THR A 559 -3.13 14.54 20.44
CA THR A 559 -3.64 15.91 20.60
C THR A 559 -5.10 16.01 20.16
N GLU A 560 -5.81 16.96 20.78
CA GLU A 560 -7.24 17.22 20.55
C GLU A 560 -8.14 15.96 20.65
N PRO A 561 -7.94 15.05 21.62
CA PRO A 561 -8.83 13.91 21.78
C PRO A 561 -10.24 14.38 22.20
N THR A 562 -11.28 13.81 21.60
CA THR A 562 -12.67 14.16 21.95
C THR A 562 -13.24 13.31 23.10
N TRP A 563 -12.56 12.23 23.47
CA TRP A 563 -13.02 11.30 24.52
C TRP A 563 -11.84 10.70 25.32
N PHE A 564 -12.09 10.03 26.45
CA PHE A 564 -11.03 9.35 27.21
C PHE A 564 -10.64 8.01 26.58
N GLY A 565 -9.37 7.82 26.25
CA GLY A 565 -8.96 6.66 25.46
C GLY A 565 -7.52 6.28 25.64
N PHE A 566 -7.09 5.37 24.76
CA PHE A 566 -5.71 4.95 24.68
C PHE A 566 -5.26 4.66 23.25
N ILE A 567 -3.95 4.74 23.05
CA ILE A 567 -3.25 4.28 21.86
C ILE A 567 -2.57 2.95 22.12
N THR A 568 -2.75 1.99 21.21
CA THR A 568 -2.00 0.73 21.16
C THR A 568 -1.06 0.75 19.97
N ALA A 569 0.21 0.39 20.19
CA ALA A 569 1.23 0.25 19.15
C ALA A 569 1.72 -1.21 19.08
N TRP A 570 1.73 -1.81 17.89
CA TRP A 570 2.19 -3.19 17.67
C TRP A 570 2.77 -3.41 16.27
N PRO A 571 3.55 -4.47 16.03
CA PRO A 571 4.06 -4.81 14.69
C PRO A 571 2.91 -5.03 13.70
N SER A 572 2.97 -4.40 12.53
CA SER A 572 2.07 -4.75 11.43
C SER A 572 2.31 -6.20 10.99
N GLY A 573 1.27 -6.87 10.49
CA GLY A 573 1.32 -8.30 10.20
C GLY A 573 0.86 -9.19 11.35
N GLU A 574 0.75 -8.66 12.58
CA GLU A 574 0.45 -9.43 13.78
C GLU A 574 -0.91 -9.04 14.41
N PRO A 575 -1.57 -9.94 15.16
CA PRO A 575 -2.83 -9.65 15.85
C PRO A 575 -2.69 -8.48 16.83
N GLN A 576 -3.72 -7.63 16.90
CA GLN A 576 -3.75 -6.51 17.84
C GLN A 576 -3.72 -7.02 19.29
N PRO A 577 -2.73 -6.62 20.10
CA PRO A 577 -2.66 -6.98 21.52
C PRO A 577 -3.60 -6.13 22.39
N LEU A 578 -3.88 -6.59 23.61
CA LEU A 578 -4.71 -5.87 24.59
C LEU A 578 -3.96 -4.77 25.38
N VAL A 579 -2.75 -4.40 24.96
CA VAL A 579 -1.89 -3.43 25.66
C VAL A 579 -2.32 -1.98 25.39
N SER A 580 -1.88 -1.05 26.24
CA SER A 580 -1.99 0.38 25.99
C SER A 580 -0.64 1.05 26.14
N ASN A 581 -0.23 1.85 25.15
CA ASN A 581 0.99 2.63 25.16
C ASN A 581 0.76 4.03 25.74
N LEU A 582 -0.27 4.72 25.29
CA LEU A 582 -0.56 6.10 25.69
C LEU A 582 -2.03 6.20 26.09
N ASN A 583 -2.34 6.89 27.18
CA ASN A 583 -3.69 7.07 27.67
C ASN A 583 -3.95 8.56 27.83
N PHE A 584 -5.18 8.99 27.56
CA PHE A 584 -5.53 10.40 27.49
C PHE A 584 -6.97 10.66 27.89
N VAL A 585 -7.25 11.91 28.25
CA VAL A 585 -8.60 12.44 28.51
C VAL A 585 -8.96 13.53 27.49
N PRO A 586 -10.23 13.94 27.37
CA PRO A 586 -10.65 14.92 26.37
C PRO A 586 -9.85 16.23 26.43
N GLY A 587 -9.48 16.77 25.27
CA GLY A 587 -8.74 18.03 25.11
C GLY A 587 -7.27 17.99 25.54
N GLN A 588 -6.74 16.83 25.94
CA GLN A 588 -5.36 16.70 26.38
C GLN A 588 -4.38 16.55 25.20
N THR A 589 -3.29 17.32 25.21
CA THR A 589 -2.10 17.01 24.41
C THR A 589 -1.08 16.29 25.30
N VAL A 590 -0.76 15.03 25.01
CA VAL A 590 0.12 14.20 25.85
C VAL A 590 0.97 13.23 25.03
N PRO A 591 2.28 13.13 25.32
CA PRO A 591 3.16 12.15 24.71
C PRO A 591 3.45 10.95 25.63
N ASN A 592 3.89 9.84 25.04
CA ASN A 592 4.66 8.79 25.72
C ASN A 592 5.71 8.22 24.74
N LEU A 593 6.87 7.83 25.26
CA LEU A 593 7.84 7.09 24.46
C LEU A 593 7.33 5.67 24.17
N VAL A 594 7.51 5.21 22.94
CA VAL A 594 7.08 3.91 22.45
C VAL A 594 8.24 3.21 21.76
N THR A 595 8.67 2.10 22.35
CA THR A 595 9.54 1.09 21.76
C THR A 595 8.67 -0.05 21.30
N VAL A 596 8.63 -0.32 20.00
CA VAL A 596 7.74 -1.34 19.42
C VAL A 596 8.46 -2.15 18.35
N LYS A 597 8.23 -3.46 18.36
CA LYS A 597 8.69 -4.39 17.32
C LYS A 597 8.18 -3.95 15.95
N LEU A 598 9.03 -4.07 14.93
CA LEU A 598 8.61 -3.82 13.54
C LEU A 598 7.97 -5.06 12.93
N GLY A 599 6.91 -4.85 12.17
CA GLY A 599 6.32 -5.87 11.32
C GLY A 599 7.26 -6.31 10.22
N ALA A 600 6.97 -7.46 9.62
CA ALA A 600 7.67 -8.01 8.46
C ALA A 600 7.82 -7.02 7.29
N ASN A 601 6.81 -6.17 7.13
CA ASN A 601 6.71 -5.11 6.13
C ASN A 601 7.43 -3.81 6.50
N GLY A 602 8.15 -3.77 7.63
CA GLY A 602 8.82 -2.57 8.10
C GLY A 602 7.89 -1.52 8.68
N LYS A 603 6.67 -1.91 9.11
CA LYS A 603 5.64 -1.00 9.60
C LYS A 603 5.18 -1.35 11.03
N VAL A 604 4.46 -0.41 11.64
CA VAL A 604 3.80 -0.57 12.94
C VAL A 604 2.36 -0.08 12.83
N ASN A 605 1.45 -0.66 13.60
CA ASN A 605 0.08 -0.20 13.70
C ASN A 605 -0.08 0.71 14.93
N LEU A 606 -0.82 1.81 14.79
CA LEU A 606 -1.20 2.71 15.89
C LEU A 606 -2.73 2.82 15.95
N PHE A 607 -3.34 2.25 16.99
CA PHE A 607 -4.79 2.18 17.18
C PHE A 607 -5.29 3.21 18.17
N ASN A 608 -6.40 3.87 17.86
CA ASN A 608 -7.16 4.68 18.82
C ASN A 608 -8.38 3.89 19.32
N SER A 609 -8.52 3.79 20.66
CA SER A 609 -9.59 3.03 21.28
C SER A 609 -10.98 3.66 21.14
N ILE A 610 -11.10 4.98 21.27
CA ILE A 610 -12.40 5.67 21.36
C ILE A 610 -12.27 7.17 21.11
N GLY A 611 -13.36 7.77 20.64
CA GLY A 611 -13.38 9.18 20.24
C GLY A 611 -12.56 9.41 18.98
N SER A 612 -12.35 10.67 18.64
CA SER A 612 -11.44 11.11 17.59
C SER A 612 -10.23 11.79 18.21
N THR A 613 -9.05 11.58 17.65
CA THR A 613 -7.81 12.26 18.08
C THR A 613 -6.80 12.37 16.95
N HIS A 614 -5.96 13.41 17.00
CA HIS A 614 -4.79 13.50 16.15
C HIS A 614 -3.61 12.78 16.78
N LEU A 615 -2.91 11.99 15.96
CA LEU A 615 -1.64 11.37 16.31
C LEU A 615 -0.46 12.07 15.62
N ILE A 616 0.62 12.13 16.39
CA ILE A 616 1.94 12.55 15.97
C ILE A 616 2.93 11.47 16.42
N ALA A 617 3.83 11.02 15.54
CA ALA A 617 4.92 10.12 15.90
C ALA A 617 6.26 10.70 15.44
N ASP A 618 7.19 10.87 16.38
CA ASP A 618 8.57 11.30 16.13
C ASP A 618 9.54 10.14 16.44
N VAL A 619 10.34 9.69 15.47
CA VAL A 619 11.34 8.64 15.69
C VAL A 619 12.56 9.20 16.42
N ALA A 620 13.01 8.54 17.48
CA ALA A 620 14.22 8.86 18.24
C ALA A 620 15.37 7.86 17.95
N GLY A 621 15.06 6.71 17.37
CA GLY A 621 16.04 5.72 16.94
C GLY A 621 15.39 4.40 16.54
N TYR A 622 16.21 3.44 16.14
CA TYR A 622 15.74 2.12 15.73
C TYR A 622 16.67 1.02 16.26
N TYR A 623 16.17 -0.21 16.31
CA TYR A 623 16.98 -1.39 16.58
C TYR A 623 17.24 -2.16 15.30
N THR A 624 18.44 -2.73 15.17
CA THR A 624 18.83 -3.56 14.03
C THR A 624 19.52 -4.85 14.49
N ALA A 625 19.39 -5.92 13.72
CA ALA A 625 20.10 -7.18 13.96
C ALA A 625 21.62 -7.05 13.74
N SER A 626 22.07 -6.03 12.98
CA SER A 626 23.50 -5.81 12.70
C SER A 626 24.10 -4.83 13.73
N PRO A 627 25.08 -5.25 14.54
CA PRO A 627 25.66 -4.37 15.56
C PRO A 627 26.38 -3.18 14.92
N PRO A 628 26.05 -1.93 15.29
CA PRO A 628 26.75 -0.76 14.77
C PRO A 628 28.14 -0.65 15.41
N PRO A 629 29.15 -0.12 14.70
CA PRO A 629 30.53 -0.03 15.22
C PRO A 629 30.66 0.79 16.51
N SER A 630 29.80 1.79 16.70
CA SER A 630 29.87 2.77 17.78
C SER A 630 28.97 2.48 18.99
N GLY A 631 28.22 1.37 19.03
CA GLY A 631 27.48 0.99 20.24
C GLY A 631 26.21 0.16 20.04
N GLY A 632 25.16 0.48 20.82
CA GLY A 632 23.82 -0.09 20.67
C GLY A 632 23.41 -1.20 21.64
N ARG A 633 24.30 -1.65 22.52
CA ARG A 633 23.97 -2.55 23.64
C ARG A 633 23.56 -1.73 24.87
N PHE A 634 22.51 -2.15 25.56
CA PHE A 634 21.97 -1.43 26.71
C PHE A 634 22.60 -1.89 28.01
N THR A 635 22.96 -0.94 28.87
CA THR A 635 23.37 -1.18 30.26
C THR A 635 22.43 -0.41 31.17
N ALA A 636 21.60 -1.13 31.92
CA ALA A 636 20.78 -0.54 32.97
C ALA A 636 21.65 -0.12 34.15
N VAL A 637 21.37 1.03 34.76
CA VAL A 637 22.02 1.49 35.98
C VAL A 637 20.99 1.61 37.11
N THR A 638 21.45 1.66 38.36
CA THR A 638 20.59 2.12 39.45
C THR A 638 20.20 3.58 39.15
N PRO A 639 18.91 3.94 39.15
CA PRO A 639 18.50 5.30 38.82
C PRO A 639 19.27 6.36 39.62
N ALA A 640 19.86 7.32 38.92
CA ALA A 640 20.69 8.37 39.53
C ALA A 640 20.30 9.75 39.00
N ARG A 641 20.16 10.72 39.91
CA ARG A 641 19.80 12.09 39.54
C ARG A 641 20.96 12.79 38.86
N LEU A 642 20.75 13.24 37.63
CA LEU A 642 21.71 14.05 36.88
C LEU A 642 21.35 15.54 36.89
N LEU A 643 20.06 15.85 36.95
CA LEU A 643 19.54 17.21 36.95
C LEU A 643 18.42 17.34 37.99
N ASP A 644 18.49 18.39 38.79
CA ASP A 644 17.36 18.91 39.55
C ASP A 644 17.48 20.42 39.66
N THR A 645 16.73 21.13 38.81
CA THR A 645 16.75 22.60 38.81
C THR A 645 16.17 23.22 40.09
N ARG A 646 15.62 22.44 41.02
CA ARG A 646 15.06 22.94 42.29
C ARG A 646 16.13 23.07 43.37
N ASP A 647 17.13 22.20 43.35
CA ASP A 647 18.21 22.17 44.36
C ASP A 647 19.60 22.51 43.78
N GLY A 648 19.72 22.64 42.46
CA GLY A 648 20.95 23.03 41.78
C GLY A 648 21.82 21.85 41.30
N THR A 649 21.33 20.61 41.46
CA THR A 649 21.98 19.41 40.92
C THR A 649 22.07 19.51 39.40
N GLY A 650 23.28 19.33 38.85
CA GLY A 650 23.51 19.37 37.40
C GLY A 650 23.53 20.76 36.76
N THR A 651 23.27 21.83 37.52
CA THR A 651 23.21 23.22 37.01
C THR A 651 24.33 24.12 37.55
N GLY A 652 25.33 23.54 38.22
CA GLY A 652 26.38 24.30 38.91
C GLY A 652 25.88 25.06 40.14
N GLY A 653 24.82 24.56 40.80
CA GLY A 653 24.23 25.17 41.99
C GLY A 653 23.11 26.19 41.70
N SER A 654 22.74 26.40 40.43
CA SER A 654 21.62 27.28 40.08
C SER A 654 20.27 26.59 40.33
N THR A 655 19.45 27.15 41.19
CA THR A 655 18.10 26.64 41.50
C THR A 655 17.00 27.31 40.66
N ALA A 656 17.36 27.90 39.52
CA ALA A 656 16.41 28.60 38.66
C ALA A 656 15.66 27.61 37.76
N PRO A 657 14.34 27.77 37.57
CA PRO A 657 13.61 27.03 36.55
C PRO A 657 14.12 27.42 35.16
N ILE A 658 13.95 26.53 34.18
CA ILE A 658 14.24 26.86 32.78
C ILE A 658 13.18 27.87 32.34
N ALA A 659 13.59 29.07 31.95
CA ALA A 659 12.69 30.13 31.49
C ALA A 659 12.08 29.81 30.11
N GLN A 660 11.09 30.60 29.71
CA GLN A 660 10.47 30.49 28.39
C GLN A 660 11.52 30.66 27.30
N ALA A 661 11.44 29.80 26.29
CA ALA A 661 12.39 29.71 25.20
C ALA A 661 13.85 29.44 25.65
N GLY A 662 14.05 29.08 26.92
CA GLY A 662 15.35 28.75 27.50
C GLY A 662 15.78 27.33 27.18
N SER A 663 17.07 27.05 27.32
CA SER A 663 17.61 25.70 27.23
C SER A 663 18.74 25.48 28.24
N ILE A 664 18.91 24.22 28.63
CA ILE A 664 20.06 23.76 29.41
C ILE A 664 20.74 22.60 28.69
N ASN A 665 22.07 22.57 28.74
CA ASN A 665 22.85 21.40 28.34
C ASN A 665 23.17 20.56 29.57
N LEU A 666 22.68 19.33 29.58
CA LEU A 666 22.88 18.37 30.65
C LEU A 666 24.02 17.41 30.27
N SER A 667 25.04 17.31 31.12
CA SER A 667 26.07 16.29 30.98
C SER A 667 25.50 14.92 31.35
N VAL A 668 25.62 13.96 30.44
CA VAL A 668 25.06 12.61 30.60
C VAL A 668 26.12 11.52 30.57
N THR A 669 27.38 11.87 30.31
CA THR A 669 28.53 10.95 30.36
C THR A 669 29.47 11.33 31.51
N GLY A 670 30.17 10.35 32.06
CA GLY A 670 31.08 10.54 33.20
C GLY A 670 30.38 10.81 34.54
N VAL A 671 29.05 10.68 34.59
CA VAL A 671 28.19 10.94 35.75
C VAL A 671 27.15 9.83 35.90
N GLY A 672 26.59 9.64 37.10
CA GLY A 672 25.48 8.68 37.32
C GLY A 672 25.77 7.25 36.85
N ALA A 673 27.01 6.77 37.01
CA ALA A 673 27.51 5.48 36.51
C ALA A 673 27.56 5.32 34.97
N VAL A 674 27.30 6.39 34.20
CA VAL A 674 27.50 6.40 32.75
C VAL A 674 28.99 6.65 32.45
N PRO A 675 29.63 5.82 31.58
CA PRO A 675 31.02 6.04 31.17
C PRO A 675 31.25 7.42 30.54
N SER A 676 32.48 7.94 30.64
CA SER A 676 32.86 9.23 30.04
C SER A 676 33.06 9.17 28.51
N THR A 677 33.19 7.98 27.93
CA THR A 677 33.45 7.76 26.50
C THR A 677 32.75 6.51 25.99
N GLY A 678 32.51 6.43 24.68
CA GLY A 678 31.96 5.22 24.03
C GLY A 678 30.45 5.01 24.26
N VAL A 679 29.75 6.06 24.69
CA VAL A 679 28.29 6.05 24.90
C VAL A 679 27.63 6.65 23.67
N SER A 680 26.78 5.87 23.00
CA SER A 680 26.07 6.30 21.79
C SER A 680 24.71 6.95 22.10
N GLY A 681 24.08 6.54 23.20
CA GLY A 681 22.78 7.05 23.63
C GLY A 681 22.56 6.87 25.13
N VAL A 682 21.58 7.57 25.69
CA VAL A 682 21.18 7.49 27.11
C VAL A 682 19.67 7.35 27.23
N ALA A 683 19.23 6.65 28.27
CA ALA A 683 17.84 6.58 28.68
C ALA A 683 17.67 7.36 30.01
N LEU A 684 16.82 8.38 29.98
CA LEU A 684 16.57 9.31 31.07
C LEU A 684 15.08 9.32 31.39
N ASN A 685 14.71 9.22 32.67
CA ASN A 685 13.38 9.63 33.08
C ASN A 685 13.43 11.14 33.36
N VAL A 686 12.73 11.92 32.56
CA VAL A 686 12.69 13.38 32.69
C VAL A 686 11.33 13.76 33.29
N THR A 687 11.33 14.73 34.20
CA THR A 687 10.11 15.20 34.87
C THR A 687 10.05 16.71 34.81
N VAL A 688 8.95 17.22 34.29
CA VAL A 688 8.56 18.64 34.39
C VAL A 688 7.86 18.84 35.72
N ASP A 689 8.30 19.83 36.49
CA ASP A 689 7.73 20.18 37.78
C ASP A 689 7.42 21.68 37.85
N GLN A 690 6.31 22.02 38.52
CA GLN A 690 5.83 23.38 38.72
C GLN A 690 5.83 24.27 37.45
N PRO A 691 5.29 23.82 36.30
CA PRO A 691 5.20 24.66 35.12
C PRO A 691 4.27 25.87 35.37
N THR A 692 4.66 27.06 34.90
CA THR A 692 3.86 28.30 35.03
C THR A 692 3.02 28.61 33.79
N GLY A 693 3.21 27.87 32.70
CA GLY A 693 2.47 28.02 31.43
C GLY A 693 2.17 26.67 30.79
N THR A 694 1.31 26.69 29.77
CA THR A 694 1.08 25.52 28.90
C THR A 694 2.16 25.49 27.83
N GLY A 695 2.88 24.37 27.73
CA GLY A 695 4.04 24.25 26.87
C GLY A 695 4.50 22.82 26.67
N PHE A 696 5.73 22.68 26.18
CA PHE A 696 6.38 21.40 25.94
C PHE A 696 7.88 21.48 26.16
N LEU A 697 8.48 20.33 26.49
CA LEU A 697 9.92 20.15 26.44
C LEU A 697 10.36 19.48 25.14
N THR A 698 11.53 19.85 24.64
CA THR A 698 12.27 19.08 23.63
C THR A 698 13.59 18.63 24.22
N VAL A 699 13.96 17.36 24.05
CA VAL A 699 15.27 16.81 24.44
C VAL A 699 15.96 16.24 23.20
N TRP A 700 17.20 16.65 22.95
CA TRP A 700 17.93 16.26 21.74
C TRP A 700 19.45 16.28 21.98
N PRO A 701 20.25 15.75 21.03
CA PRO A 701 21.71 15.70 21.18
C PRO A 701 22.29 17.12 21.16
N ALA A 702 23.09 17.46 22.16
CA ALA A 702 23.71 18.78 22.23
C ALA A 702 24.61 19.04 21.01
N GLY A 703 24.56 20.26 20.46
CA GLY A 703 25.32 20.64 19.27
C GLY A 703 24.64 20.29 17.93
N GLU A 704 23.51 19.58 17.95
CA GLU A 704 22.66 19.37 16.77
C GLU A 704 21.51 20.40 16.73
N ALA A 705 20.92 20.56 15.54
CA ALA A 705 19.75 21.42 15.36
C ALA A 705 18.56 20.86 16.17
N ARG A 706 17.86 21.75 16.89
CA ARG A 706 16.70 21.35 17.69
C ARG A 706 15.59 20.83 16.77
N PRO A 707 15.09 19.60 16.97
CA PRO A 707 13.98 19.07 16.20
C PRO A 707 12.65 19.72 16.59
N ASN A 708 11.63 19.59 15.74
CA ASN A 708 10.26 20.03 16.04
C ASN A 708 9.48 19.04 16.94
N ALA A 709 10.13 17.97 17.41
CA ALA A 709 9.55 16.97 18.29
C ALA A 709 9.40 17.49 19.73
N SER A 710 8.23 17.31 20.33
CA SER A 710 8.07 17.42 21.79
C SER A 710 8.42 16.09 22.44
N THR A 711 8.89 16.13 23.68
CA THR A 711 9.12 14.96 24.55
C THR A 711 8.18 14.96 25.74
N HIS A 712 7.75 16.14 26.19
CA HIS A 712 6.78 16.33 27.27
C HIS A 712 5.81 17.41 26.83
N ASN A 713 4.53 17.27 27.16
CA ASN A 713 3.55 18.33 27.05
C ASN A 713 2.97 18.56 28.45
N TYR A 714 2.89 19.83 28.87
CA TYR A 714 2.48 20.17 30.22
C TYR A 714 1.58 21.40 30.24
N VAL A 715 0.81 21.50 31.32
CA VAL A 715 -0.07 22.62 31.68
C VAL A 715 0.25 23.07 33.10
N PRO A 716 -0.09 24.30 33.50
CA PRO A 716 0.25 24.81 34.83
C PRO A 716 -0.19 23.89 35.97
N GLY A 717 0.69 23.70 36.96
CA GLY A 717 0.39 22.96 38.19
C GLY A 717 0.39 21.43 38.09
N LEU A 718 0.73 20.84 36.93
CA LEU A 718 0.89 19.39 36.79
C LEU A 718 2.37 19.00 36.70
N THR A 719 2.78 18.05 37.52
CA THR A 719 4.06 17.34 37.39
C THR A 719 3.90 16.21 36.38
N VAL A 720 4.75 16.18 35.34
CA VAL A 720 4.64 15.21 34.24
C VAL A 720 5.99 14.56 33.99
N ALA A 721 6.06 13.23 34.07
CA ALA A 721 7.23 12.45 33.72
C ALA A 721 7.04 11.73 32.38
N ASN A 722 8.10 11.64 31.58
CA ASN A 722 8.17 10.78 30.40
C ASN A 722 9.61 10.26 30.25
N LEU A 723 9.75 9.02 29.78
CA LEU A 723 11.03 8.47 29.41
C LEU A 723 11.55 9.11 28.12
N VAL A 724 12.83 9.45 28.13
CA VAL A 724 13.56 9.98 26.98
C VAL A 724 14.71 9.05 26.66
N VAL A 725 14.73 8.51 25.44
CA VAL A 725 15.91 7.89 24.87
C VAL A 725 16.51 8.86 23.85
N SER A 726 17.76 9.27 24.05
CA SER A 726 18.40 10.29 23.23
C SER A 726 19.80 9.89 22.79
N LYS A 727 20.18 10.26 21.56
CA LYS A 727 21.56 10.22 21.10
C LYS A 727 22.40 11.17 21.97
N VAL A 728 23.60 10.74 22.34
CA VAL A 728 24.55 11.61 23.05
C VAL A 728 25.19 12.58 22.05
N GLY A 729 25.11 13.88 22.33
CA GLY A 729 25.66 14.94 21.49
C GLY A 729 27.09 15.35 21.85
N ALA A 730 27.48 16.53 21.37
CA ALA A 730 28.78 17.14 21.63
C ALA A 730 29.08 17.21 23.14
N ASN A 731 30.34 16.98 23.51
CA ASN A 731 30.83 16.97 24.89
C ASN A 731 30.11 15.97 25.81
N GLY A 732 29.43 14.96 25.27
CA GLY A 732 28.75 13.96 26.08
C GLY A 732 27.47 14.48 26.75
N GLN A 733 26.75 15.38 26.07
CA GLN A 733 25.61 16.11 26.61
C GLN A 733 24.33 15.91 25.79
N VAL A 734 23.19 16.20 26.43
CA VAL A 734 21.89 16.43 25.77
C VAL A 734 21.41 17.85 26.06
N SER A 735 20.66 18.44 25.15
CA SER A 735 20.02 19.74 25.35
C SER A 735 18.55 19.56 25.72
N ILE A 736 18.05 20.37 26.65
CA ILE A 736 16.65 20.39 27.10
C ILE A 736 16.11 21.80 26.91
N PHE A 737 15.05 21.95 26.11
CA PHE A 737 14.40 23.22 25.79
C PHE A 737 13.02 23.31 26.44
N ASN A 738 12.67 24.48 26.94
CA ASN A 738 11.32 24.83 27.41
C ASN A 738 10.66 25.80 26.43
N SER A 739 9.49 25.43 25.89
CA SER A 739 8.78 26.26 24.90
C SER A 739 7.99 27.44 25.48
N ALA A 740 7.45 27.33 26.69
CA ALA A 740 6.52 28.31 27.24
C ALA A 740 6.49 28.29 28.78
N GLY A 741 6.28 29.48 29.37
CA GLY A 741 6.36 29.67 30.81
C GLY A 741 7.74 29.33 31.37
N SER A 742 7.85 29.20 32.69
CA SER A 742 9.00 28.64 33.38
C SER A 742 8.65 27.27 33.95
N SER A 743 9.61 26.35 34.01
CA SER A 743 9.40 25.04 34.63
C SER A 743 10.67 24.52 35.27
N HIS A 744 10.52 23.85 36.39
CA HIS A 744 11.58 23.02 36.93
C HIS A 744 11.67 21.72 36.15
N VAL A 745 12.88 21.24 35.95
CA VAL A 745 13.17 19.95 35.32
C VAL A 745 14.01 19.11 36.26
N VAL A 746 13.63 17.83 36.37
CA VAL A 746 14.39 16.76 37.00
C VAL A 746 14.74 15.74 35.92
N ALA A 747 15.96 15.23 35.92
CA ALA A 747 16.35 14.14 35.03
C ALA A 747 17.14 13.09 35.80
N ASP A 748 16.63 11.86 35.81
CA ASP A 748 17.27 10.70 36.39
C ASP A 748 17.74 9.76 35.27
N VAL A 749 19.01 9.37 35.27
CA VAL A 749 19.52 8.37 34.32
C VAL A 749 19.17 6.97 34.78
N ILE A 750 18.62 6.17 33.86
CA ILE A 750 18.22 4.78 34.12
C ILE A 750 19.09 3.77 33.35
N GLY A 751 19.79 4.21 32.31
CA GLY A 751 20.72 3.37 31.56
C GLY A 751 21.36 4.09 30.39
N TYR A 752 22.29 3.41 29.72
CA TYR A 752 23.03 3.93 28.58
C TYR A 752 23.29 2.86 27.51
N PHE A 753 23.56 3.32 26.28
CA PHE A 753 23.88 2.47 25.15
C PHE A 753 25.36 2.61 24.77
N SER A 754 26.05 1.48 24.61
CA SER A 754 27.47 1.46 24.24
C SER A 754 27.83 0.20 23.44
N ALA A 755 29.10 -0.02 23.13
CA ALA A 755 29.57 -1.27 22.55
C ALA A 755 29.52 -2.46 23.54
N ARG A 756 29.25 -2.19 24.81
CA ARG A 756 29.09 -3.17 25.91
C ARG A 756 27.68 -3.10 26.49
N GLY A 757 27.29 -4.17 27.18
CA GLY A 757 25.94 -4.33 27.75
C GLY A 757 25.19 -5.47 27.06
N GLY A 758 23.89 -5.53 27.32
CA GLY A 758 23.02 -6.54 26.75
C GLY A 758 22.40 -6.14 25.40
N ALA A 759 22.00 -7.14 24.62
CA ALA A 759 21.26 -6.91 23.38
C ALA A 759 19.76 -6.90 23.65
N PHE A 760 19.03 -6.03 22.97
CA PHE A 760 17.57 -5.95 23.10
C PHE A 760 16.89 -6.98 22.20
N VAL A 761 15.93 -7.70 22.73
CA VAL A 761 15.06 -8.62 21.99
C VAL A 761 13.64 -8.05 21.98
N PRO A 762 13.18 -7.49 20.84
CA PRO A 762 11.80 -7.01 20.71
C PRO A 762 10.82 -8.17 20.58
N VAL A 763 9.68 -8.05 21.25
CA VAL A 763 8.60 -9.04 21.25
C VAL A 763 7.28 -8.41 20.83
N ALA A 764 6.31 -9.22 20.42
CA ALA A 764 4.93 -8.76 20.30
C ALA A 764 4.45 -8.26 21.67
N PRO A 765 3.83 -7.07 21.78
CA PRO A 765 3.46 -6.52 23.07
C PRO A 765 2.49 -7.42 23.84
N GLN A 766 2.72 -7.60 25.13
CA GLN A 766 1.87 -8.44 25.99
C GLN A 766 1.63 -7.78 27.35
N ARG A 767 0.40 -7.87 27.86
CA ARG A 767 0.08 -7.52 29.24
C ARG A 767 0.60 -8.58 30.21
N LEU A 768 1.45 -8.18 31.16
CA LEU A 768 1.97 -9.07 32.20
C LEU A 768 1.27 -8.86 33.55
N VAL A 769 0.91 -7.61 33.86
CA VAL A 769 0.28 -7.26 35.14
C VAL A 769 -0.92 -6.36 34.90
N ASP A 770 -2.03 -6.65 35.58
CA ASP A 770 -3.18 -5.75 35.71
C ASP A 770 -3.83 -5.96 37.08
N THR A 771 -3.67 -5.00 37.98
CA THR A 771 -4.20 -5.12 39.35
C THR A 771 -5.72 -5.07 39.40
N ARG A 772 -6.41 -4.69 38.32
CA ARG A 772 -7.87 -4.58 38.27
C ARG A 772 -8.56 -5.93 38.12
N ASP A 773 -7.99 -6.80 37.28
CA ASP A 773 -8.56 -8.11 36.95
C ASP A 773 -7.77 -9.30 37.51
N GLY A 774 -6.55 -9.05 38.03
CA GLY A 774 -5.69 -10.09 38.59
C GLY A 774 -4.78 -10.77 37.58
N THR A 775 -4.57 -10.16 36.41
CA THR A 775 -3.53 -10.62 35.48
C THR A 775 -2.16 -10.50 36.16
N GLY A 776 -1.45 -11.62 36.29
CA GLY A 776 -0.08 -11.71 36.85
C GLY A 776 0.05 -11.50 38.37
N VAL A 777 -0.92 -10.86 39.02
CA VAL A 777 -0.91 -10.54 40.46
C VAL A 777 -2.30 -10.72 41.06
N ARG A 778 -2.43 -10.66 42.38
CA ARG A 778 -3.76 -10.67 43.01
C ARG A 778 -4.50 -9.35 42.70
N PRO A 779 -5.82 -9.38 42.41
CA PRO A 779 -6.60 -8.16 42.24
C PRO A 779 -6.52 -7.25 43.47
N GLY A 780 -6.45 -5.94 43.23
CA GLY A 780 -6.33 -4.88 44.23
C GLY A 780 -5.16 -3.95 43.94
N GLY A 781 -5.43 -2.65 43.86
CA GLY A 781 -4.41 -1.62 43.66
C GLY A 781 -3.40 -1.52 44.81
N ILE A 782 -2.36 -0.71 44.59
CA ILE A 782 -1.32 -0.44 45.57
C ILE A 782 -1.76 0.74 46.45
N GLY A 783 -2.06 0.44 47.71
CA GLY A 783 -2.44 1.46 48.68
C GLY A 783 -1.28 2.32 49.17
N GLN A 784 -1.60 3.33 49.98
CA GLN A 784 -0.63 4.31 50.44
C GLN A 784 0.54 3.66 51.19
N GLY A 785 1.76 3.98 50.77
CA GLY A 785 2.99 3.47 51.36
C GLY A 785 3.22 1.97 51.15
N GLN A 786 2.39 1.30 50.35
CA GLN A 786 2.50 -0.12 50.07
C GLN A 786 3.43 -0.40 48.88
N SER A 787 3.91 -1.63 48.81
CA SER A 787 4.64 -2.14 47.64
C SER A 787 4.00 -3.42 47.10
N LEU A 788 4.14 -3.65 45.80
CA LEU A 788 3.66 -4.82 45.08
C LEU A 788 4.80 -5.43 44.26
N GLY A 789 4.99 -6.74 44.40
CA GLY A 789 5.90 -7.51 43.55
C GLY A 789 5.31 -7.73 42.16
N LEU A 790 6.11 -7.51 41.12
CA LEU A 790 5.71 -7.64 39.72
C LEU A 790 6.50 -8.79 39.06
N PRO A 791 5.87 -9.94 38.77
CA PRO A 791 6.55 -11.06 38.14
C PRO A 791 6.74 -10.78 36.64
N MET A 792 7.98 -10.73 36.15
CA MET A 792 8.24 -10.42 34.74
C MET A 792 8.48 -11.65 33.87
N THR A 793 8.79 -12.82 34.43
CA THR A 793 9.17 -14.04 33.68
C THR A 793 8.08 -15.12 33.62
N THR A 794 7.03 -15.02 34.43
CA THR A 794 5.95 -16.03 34.49
C THR A 794 4.92 -15.76 33.40
N ASN A 795 4.57 -16.76 32.58
CA ASN A 795 3.63 -16.64 31.45
C ASN A 795 3.96 -15.44 30.54
N SER A 796 5.26 -15.19 30.34
CA SER A 796 5.80 -13.98 29.75
C SER A 796 6.79 -14.32 28.64
N PRO A 797 6.95 -13.45 27.62
CA PRO A 797 7.99 -13.61 26.62
C PRO A 797 9.39 -13.29 27.16
N VAL A 798 9.50 -12.78 28.40
CA VAL A 798 10.78 -12.48 29.05
C VAL A 798 11.39 -13.76 29.64
N PRO A 799 12.57 -14.20 29.15
CA PRO A 799 13.19 -15.44 29.62
C PRO A 799 13.89 -15.25 30.98
N SER A 800 14.13 -16.37 31.67
CA SER A 800 15.06 -16.41 32.81
C SER A 800 16.46 -15.99 32.35
N GLY A 801 17.11 -15.08 33.07
CA GLY A 801 18.43 -14.56 32.72
C GLY A 801 18.41 -13.25 31.93
N ALA A 802 17.23 -12.74 31.55
CA ALA A 802 17.11 -11.36 31.11
C ALA A 802 17.62 -10.39 32.21
N THR A 803 18.36 -9.37 31.81
CA THR A 803 18.99 -8.40 32.72
C THR A 803 18.17 -7.12 32.88
N ALA A 804 17.32 -6.80 31.90
CA ALA A 804 16.37 -5.70 31.94
C ALA A 804 15.14 -5.98 31.06
N VAL A 805 14.07 -5.22 31.29
CA VAL A 805 12.83 -5.24 30.50
C VAL A 805 12.49 -3.84 30.02
N ILE A 806 11.85 -3.77 28.85
CA ILE A 806 11.19 -2.55 28.36
C ILE A 806 9.69 -2.76 28.47
N VAL A 807 9.08 -1.97 29.33
CA VAL A 807 7.66 -2.06 29.68
C VAL A 807 6.99 -0.70 29.56
N ASN A 808 5.67 -0.67 29.38
CA ASN A 808 4.86 0.49 29.70
C ASN A 808 4.21 0.26 31.06
N VAL A 809 4.39 1.21 31.99
CA VAL A 809 3.74 1.19 33.31
C VAL A 809 2.66 2.25 33.30
N THR A 810 1.42 1.84 33.58
CA THR A 810 0.26 2.75 33.57
C THR A 810 -0.44 2.70 34.92
N SER A 811 -0.54 3.85 35.59
CA SER A 811 -1.44 3.99 36.73
C SER A 811 -2.85 4.34 36.30
N VAL A 812 -3.84 3.69 36.90
CA VAL A 812 -5.27 3.98 36.70
C VAL A 812 -6.00 4.01 38.06
N ASN A 813 -7.23 4.52 38.08
CA ASN A 813 -8.08 4.58 39.28
C ASN A 813 -7.43 5.22 40.51
N SER A 814 -6.56 6.22 40.30
CA SER A 814 -5.80 6.83 41.40
C SER A 814 -6.67 7.74 42.28
N SER A 815 -6.60 7.59 43.60
CA SER A 815 -7.42 8.35 44.57
C SER A 815 -6.76 9.63 45.08
N ALA A 816 -5.45 9.82 44.86
CA ALA A 816 -4.71 11.04 45.19
C ALA A 816 -3.55 11.26 44.21
N PRO A 817 -3.06 12.51 44.02
CA PRO A 817 -1.77 12.74 43.40
C PRO A 817 -0.67 12.01 44.17
N SER A 818 0.19 11.28 43.46
CA SER A 818 1.22 10.44 44.04
C SER A 818 2.46 10.38 43.16
N PHE A 819 3.44 9.60 43.58
CA PHE A 819 4.44 9.03 42.69
C PHE A 819 4.48 7.52 42.86
N VAL A 820 4.75 6.84 41.74
CA VAL A 820 5.04 5.40 41.73
C VAL A 820 6.50 5.21 41.34
N THR A 821 7.21 4.41 42.12
CA THR A 821 8.59 3.99 41.82
C THR A 821 8.59 2.51 41.49
N VAL A 822 9.24 2.12 40.39
CA VAL A 822 9.42 0.71 39.99
C VAL A 822 10.91 0.39 39.91
N TRP A 823 11.35 -0.69 40.54
CA TRP A 823 12.78 -1.03 40.68
C TRP A 823 13.02 -2.55 40.77
N PRO A 824 14.25 -3.03 40.56
CA PRO A 824 14.59 -4.45 40.73
C PRO A 824 14.40 -4.94 42.17
N THR A 825 13.83 -6.14 42.32
CA THR A 825 13.85 -6.88 43.60
C THR A 825 15.30 -7.07 44.10
N GLY A 826 15.47 -7.14 45.43
CA GLY A 826 16.78 -7.31 46.05
C GLY A 826 17.67 -6.06 46.06
N SER A 827 17.19 -4.92 45.55
CA SER A 827 17.87 -3.62 45.61
C SER A 827 17.08 -2.61 46.47
N PRO A 828 17.74 -1.61 47.09
CA PRO A 828 17.04 -0.53 47.78
C PRO A 828 16.20 0.30 46.78
N MET A 829 15.05 0.80 47.24
CA MET A 829 14.17 1.65 46.44
C MET A 829 14.90 2.96 46.07
N PRO A 830 14.95 3.34 44.78
CA PRO A 830 15.54 4.61 44.36
C PRO A 830 14.62 5.80 44.71
N LEU A 831 15.18 7.02 44.71
CA LEU A 831 14.43 8.27 44.92
C LEU A 831 13.73 8.79 43.64
N ALA A 832 13.98 8.15 42.50
CA ALA A 832 13.41 8.51 41.22
C ALA A 832 12.03 7.87 41.04
N SER A 833 11.01 8.67 40.75
CA SER A 833 9.70 8.15 40.37
C SER A 833 9.71 7.62 38.95
N THR A 834 9.03 6.50 38.70
CA THR A 834 8.76 6.00 37.34
C THR A 834 7.62 6.77 36.70
N LEU A 835 6.56 7.10 37.43
CA LEU A 835 5.46 7.93 36.94
C LEU A 835 4.76 8.64 38.11
N ASN A 836 3.90 9.61 37.80
CA ASN A 836 3.23 10.45 38.78
C ASN A 836 1.71 10.34 38.63
N PRO A 837 1.05 9.41 39.35
CA PRO A 837 -0.40 9.27 39.29
C PRO A 837 -1.14 10.55 39.68
N VAL A 838 -2.26 10.82 39.03
CA VAL A 838 -3.15 11.95 39.32
C VAL A 838 -4.60 11.50 39.31
N ILE A 839 -5.44 12.19 40.10
CA ILE A 839 -6.86 11.83 40.22
C ILE A 839 -7.56 11.95 38.87
N GLY A 840 -8.33 10.92 38.51
CA GLY A 840 -9.24 10.93 37.36
C GLY A 840 -8.55 10.87 36.00
N ARG A 841 -7.24 10.60 35.93
CA ARG A 841 -6.54 10.41 34.65
C ARG A 841 -5.59 9.21 34.73
N PRO A 842 -5.66 8.29 33.75
CA PRO A 842 -4.58 7.34 33.54
C PRO A 842 -3.25 8.04 33.26
N VAL A 843 -2.15 7.54 33.82
CA VAL A 843 -0.80 8.07 33.58
C VAL A 843 0.10 6.93 33.12
N PRO A 844 0.42 6.85 31.82
CA PRO A 844 1.40 5.90 31.30
C PRO A 844 2.80 6.51 31.32
N ASN A 845 3.82 5.67 31.49
CA ASN A 845 5.19 5.99 31.13
C ASN A 845 5.91 4.71 30.68
N GLN A 846 6.57 4.76 29.53
CA GLN A 846 7.48 3.68 29.16
C GLN A 846 8.70 3.67 30.08
N ALA A 847 9.16 2.50 30.49
CA ALA A 847 10.25 2.34 31.44
C ALA A 847 11.21 1.24 30.98
N TYR A 848 12.52 1.53 31.06
CA TYR A 848 13.56 0.52 30.86
C TYR A 848 14.07 0.15 32.25
N LEU A 849 13.74 -1.05 32.70
CA LEU A 849 13.90 -1.44 34.10
C LEU A 849 14.86 -2.62 34.22
N ARG A 850 15.88 -2.48 35.05
CA ARG A 850 16.75 -3.59 35.45
C ARG A 850 15.92 -4.64 36.19
N LEU A 851 16.11 -5.92 35.87
CA LEU A 851 15.48 -7.02 36.61
C LEU A 851 16.30 -7.38 37.85
N GLY A 852 15.61 -7.78 38.92
CA GLY A 852 16.27 -8.37 40.08
C GLY A 852 16.77 -9.80 39.80
N PRO A 853 17.53 -10.41 40.73
CA PRO A 853 18.10 -11.74 40.54
C PRO A 853 17.07 -12.86 40.31
N ASP A 854 15.83 -12.67 40.77
CA ASP A 854 14.69 -13.57 40.58
C ASP A 854 13.87 -13.25 39.31
N GLY A 855 14.33 -12.32 38.47
CA GLY A 855 13.62 -11.87 37.27
C GLY A 855 12.38 -11.01 37.56
N SER A 856 12.23 -10.45 38.76
CA SER A 856 11.06 -9.66 39.15
C SER A 856 11.39 -8.19 39.46
N LEU A 857 10.34 -7.38 39.56
CA LEU A 857 10.39 -5.97 39.98
C LEU A 857 9.55 -5.75 41.24
N GLN A 858 9.72 -4.59 41.87
CA GLN A 858 8.87 -4.05 42.92
C GLN A 858 8.29 -2.71 42.47
N ALA A 859 7.04 -2.42 42.84
CA ALA A 859 6.40 -1.12 42.65
C ALA A 859 5.91 -0.56 43.99
N TYR A 860 6.15 0.72 44.25
CA TYR A 860 5.75 1.43 45.47
C TYR A 860 4.82 2.59 45.12
N ASN A 861 3.75 2.77 45.89
CA ASN A 861 2.88 3.94 45.80
C ASN A 861 3.00 4.82 47.04
N ASN A 862 3.28 6.12 46.85
CA ASN A 862 3.53 7.05 47.96
C ASN A 862 2.27 7.50 48.70
N ALA A 863 1.21 7.84 47.98
CA ALA A 863 -0.02 8.43 48.53
C ALA A 863 -1.28 7.89 47.82
N GLY A 864 -2.40 7.86 48.55
CA GLY A 864 -3.66 7.32 48.06
C GLY A 864 -3.57 5.85 47.63
N ASP A 865 -4.49 5.43 46.79
CA ASP A 865 -4.55 4.12 46.16
C ASP A 865 -4.42 4.29 44.64
N THR A 866 -3.78 3.33 43.97
CA THR A 866 -3.75 3.30 42.50
C THR A 866 -3.69 1.88 41.98
N ASP A 867 -4.40 1.61 40.89
CA ASP A 867 -4.20 0.40 40.11
C ASP A 867 -3.00 0.56 39.17
N LEU A 868 -2.33 -0.55 38.86
CA LEU A 868 -1.22 -0.59 37.90
C LEU A 868 -1.48 -1.61 36.79
N ILE A 869 -1.11 -1.23 35.58
CA ILE A 869 -1.03 -2.08 34.39
C ILE A 869 0.42 -2.08 33.91
N VAL A 870 0.97 -3.25 33.59
CA VAL A 870 2.33 -3.40 33.04
C VAL A 870 2.29 -4.23 31.77
N ASP A 871 2.64 -3.58 30.67
CA ASP A 871 2.69 -4.16 29.32
C ASP A 871 4.15 -4.27 28.86
N VAL A 872 4.62 -5.44 28.41
CA VAL A 872 6.01 -5.68 27.98
C VAL A 872 6.15 -5.55 26.46
N PHE A 873 7.27 -4.94 26.01
CA PHE A 873 7.60 -4.72 24.59
C PHE A 873 8.93 -5.40 24.18
N GLY A 874 9.70 -5.86 25.17
CA GLY A 874 10.89 -6.67 24.96
C GLY A 874 11.78 -6.72 26.19
N TYR A 875 12.93 -7.38 26.05
CA TYR A 875 13.87 -7.61 27.15
C TYR A 875 15.32 -7.49 26.67
N VAL A 876 16.24 -7.40 27.62
CA VAL A 876 17.68 -7.28 27.37
C VAL A 876 18.38 -8.53 27.89
N LEU A 877 19.21 -9.15 27.05
CA LEU A 877 20.03 -10.33 27.38
C LEU A 877 21.44 -9.95 27.81
#